data_AF-A0A4Q7N749-F1
#
_entry.id   AF-A0A4Q7N749-F1
#
_cell.length_a   1.000
_cell.length_b   1.000
_cell.length_c   1.000
_cell.angle_alpha   90.00
_cell.angle_beta   90.00
_cell.angle_gamma   90.00
#
_symmetry.space_group_name_H-M   'P 1'
#
loop_
_entity.id
_entity.type
_entity.pdbx_description
1 polymer ?
#
loop_
_entity_poly.entity_id
_entity_poly.type
_entity_poly.pdbx_seq_one_letter_code
_entity_poly.pdbx_strand_id
1 'polypeptide(L)'
;MGVPDPVPTLTAASFASPPTTVRPKYRWWVPLAYTQDDELRAEVAQIAAAGAGGVEVSPFAVPGQGNRDSSFLTTYGWGTPLWTHKLQVILAAANQYGLTVDQNLGPNYPPTVPTVHDVNDPAAAQQIVYGQATLAGGTAFTGALPQPTTAPPAGARTTLVSVVAARCTDAVCAPSAAGTRQLDRTSLVDITGQVQAGQLTWSAPAGAGTWVLLAFYQTADGLTKTGYEATTPDYVVDHLSSTGAKALESFWESTIFTPQTQQLIDAMQGPGSIFEDSLEMGSHELWTSDFASRFASLRGYPVSQALPALTGIGQQGTGTPAYDFSDGSGARFRQDYRQTWSDLYIDQYVSSLQQWAEGHHLDYRAQFYGDPIATGRAAQVTGIPEGESIDFGSPTNLGVEQDYRVVAGGARAVQTTRISTECCGIFNGAYRSTVAGRDLDQDITGPAYVNGLAQNGNLDTIYKAYAGGVTQVVWHGFAYAEAPTGLASPNSGEGGAWPGYNPWNIQGFLNVGELFGPRLPTWQDYRSVNDSLARDQLVLRQGDPMLDLAVYYQDLGLAGQSVSPQETPGHMLGVDSATARAGYSYDYLTPDALAGTFVGDGRLARRDGKQKALILANQTTMPVPAAQRILTLAQQGLPVVVIGAAPSAVPGAAAAGEDAALQAVVAQLLAQPGVHQVATEAQLPQALHAIGVDPDAAPTATTGALETVHRDAGGTDYYLVYNRSGSTVDTTVQLTGGGRAYRLDSWTGSITALGTYTAGDGSVSVPLHLAAYDTTVFAVTRNNQLGAKQGSTHAVTSTADEVRYTGGGSLAVRSTTNRTVTTTLDDGRTITTPVSGVTPPQALGTWQLSVESWTPGATQSQTLKTVLPTATVQAGADGSLPAWSEIPGRPDLLHASGVGTYTTTVDLPGNAGTSPGAHLDLGKAVDTVRLQVNGRTVGPLDQSDLRRIDLAGLLHAGRNTISVTVSTTLYDAVKTTGGATYRLPDQRVGLLGPVTLTPYGEQPVR
;
A
#
# COMPACT_ATOMS: atom_id res chain seq x y z
N MET A 1 3.21 2.21 25.32
CA MET A 1 3.99 2.98 24.33
C MET A 1 5.35 2.33 24.25
N GLY A 2 5.54 1.49 23.23
CA GLY A 2 6.76 0.73 23.00
C GLY A 2 7.98 1.62 22.75
N VAL A 3 9.16 1.00 22.76
CA VAL A 3 10.41 1.65 22.36
C VAL A 3 10.29 2.00 20.87
N PRO A 4 10.64 3.24 20.44
CA PRO A 4 10.63 3.59 19.02
C PRO A 4 11.45 2.58 18.20
N ASP A 5 10.93 2.17 17.04
CA ASP A 5 11.63 1.22 16.17
C ASP A 5 13.00 1.79 15.77
N PRO A 6 14.12 1.13 16.11
CA PRO A 6 15.45 1.67 15.85
C PRO A 6 15.72 1.76 14.36
N VAL A 7 15.69 2.99 13.82
CA VAL A 7 16.06 3.25 12.43
C VAL A 7 17.58 3.35 12.31
N PRO A 8 18.22 2.56 11.42
CA PRO A 8 19.64 2.70 11.12
C PRO A 8 19.97 4.10 10.59
N THR A 9 21.04 4.72 11.07
CA THR A 9 21.48 6.02 10.56
C THR A 9 21.93 5.92 9.11
N LEU A 10 21.48 6.85 8.27
CA LEU A 10 21.97 6.99 6.90
C LEU A 10 23.38 7.60 6.89
N THR A 11 24.32 6.84 6.33
CA THR A 11 25.70 7.22 6.05
C THR A 11 26.05 6.74 4.65
N ALA A 12 27.19 7.16 4.08
CA ALA A 12 27.65 6.61 2.81
C ALA A 12 27.79 5.07 2.84
N ALA A 13 28.18 4.49 3.99
CA ALA A 13 28.35 3.05 4.14
C ALA A 13 27.00 2.31 4.25
N SER A 14 26.09 2.79 5.11
CA SER A 14 24.76 2.19 5.27
C SER A 14 23.84 2.44 4.08
N PHE A 15 24.04 3.50 3.31
CA PHE A 15 23.35 3.70 2.03
C PHE A 15 23.91 2.76 0.96
N ALA A 16 25.24 2.63 0.83
CA ALA A 16 25.83 1.68 -0.11
C ALA A 16 25.43 0.22 0.19
N SER A 17 25.35 -0.13 1.47
CA SER A 17 24.97 -1.46 1.96
C SER A 17 23.91 -1.35 3.06
N PRO A 18 22.61 -1.29 2.71
CA PRO A 18 21.54 -1.14 3.69
C PRO A 18 21.40 -2.40 4.58
N PRO A 19 21.20 -2.22 5.89
CA PRO A 19 21.03 -3.31 6.85
C PRO A 19 19.71 -4.05 6.62
N THR A 20 19.60 -5.26 7.17
CA THR A 20 18.46 -6.15 6.94
C THR A 20 17.11 -5.57 7.40
N THR A 21 17.12 -4.76 8.45
CA THR A 21 15.92 -4.15 9.08
C THR A 21 15.17 -3.14 8.19
N VAL A 22 15.80 -2.65 7.11
CA VAL A 22 15.19 -1.71 6.16
C VAL A 22 14.96 -2.33 4.79
N ARG A 23 15.09 -3.65 4.63
CA ARG A 23 14.88 -4.34 3.36
C ARG A 23 13.41 -4.76 3.17
N PRO A 24 12.92 -4.88 1.92
CA PRO A 24 11.61 -5.47 1.63
C PRO A 24 11.47 -6.90 2.18
N LYS A 25 10.25 -7.31 2.52
CA LYS A 25 9.93 -8.69 2.90
C LYS A 25 9.20 -9.41 1.76
N TYR A 26 9.03 -10.73 1.88
CA TYR A 26 8.18 -11.53 0.99
C TYR A 26 7.07 -12.22 1.78
N ARG A 27 5.81 -12.02 1.38
CA ARG A 27 4.72 -12.93 1.75
C ARG A 27 5.04 -14.30 1.14
N TRP A 28 5.03 -15.35 1.95
CA TRP A 28 5.46 -16.69 1.57
C TRP A 28 4.32 -17.67 1.79
N TRP A 29 3.76 -18.17 0.67
CA TRP A 29 2.67 -19.12 0.69
C TRP A 29 3.18 -20.54 0.91
N VAL A 30 2.91 -21.07 2.09
CA VAL A 30 3.40 -22.36 2.58
C VAL A 30 2.24 -23.36 2.62
N PRO A 31 2.33 -24.55 1.96
CA PRO A 31 1.25 -25.54 1.92
C PRO A 31 1.09 -26.28 3.26
N LEU A 32 0.58 -25.56 4.26
CA LEU A 32 0.43 -25.99 5.65
C LEU A 32 1.69 -26.70 6.18
N ALA A 33 1.54 -27.65 7.11
CA ALA A 33 2.67 -28.41 7.62
C ALA A 33 3.12 -29.53 6.65
N TYR A 34 2.49 -29.63 5.47
CA TYR A 34 2.88 -30.57 4.40
C TYR A 34 4.04 -29.99 3.59
N THR A 35 5.19 -29.87 4.26
CA THR A 35 6.40 -29.27 3.70
C THR A 35 7.62 -30.05 4.14
N GLN A 36 8.72 -29.92 3.40
CA GLN A 36 10.01 -30.51 3.76
C GLN A 36 10.86 -29.48 4.48
N ASP A 37 11.45 -29.86 5.62
CA ASP A 37 12.26 -28.93 6.43
C ASP A 37 13.45 -28.36 5.63
N ASP A 38 14.07 -29.18 4.77
CA ASP A 38 15.21 -28.76 3.95
C ASP A 38 14.80 -27.78 2.86
N GLU A 39 13.60 -27.92 2.30
CA GLU A 39 13.07 -26.94 1.35
C GLU A 39 12.75 -25.62 2.05
N LEU A 40 12.11 -25.65 3.23
CA LEU A 40 11.86 -24.45 4.03
C LEU A 40 13.16 -23.68 4.32
N ARG A 41 14.25 -24.39 4.67
CA ARG A 41 15.58 -23.77 4.88
C ARG A 41 16.16 -23.21 3.58
N ALA A 42 16.01 -23.92 2.46
CA ALA A 42 16.51 -23.50 1.17
C ALA A 42 15.81 -22.25 0.66
N GLU A 43 14.49 -22.15 0.81
CA GLU A 43 13.70 -20.99 0.38
C GLU A 43 13.99 -19.75 1.22
N VAL A 44 14.14 -19.90 2.54
CA VAL A 44 14.63 -18.81 3.40
C VAL A 44 16.00 -18.30 2.93
N ALA A 45 16.91 -19.21 2.56
CA ALA A 45 18.21 -18.83 2.01
C ALA A 45 18.11 -18.14 0.64
N GLN A 46 17.19 -18.57 -0.23
CA GLN A 46 16.94 -17.94 -1.53
C GLN A 46 16.38 -16.52 -1.37
N ILE A 47 15.43 -16.33 -0.46
CA ILE A 47 14.84 -15.02 -0.14
C ILE A 47 15.91 -14.09 0.45
N ALA A 48 16.75 -14.59 1.36
CA ALA A 48 17.91 -13.84 1.87
C ALA A 48 18.89 -13.44 0.76
N ALA A 49 19.20 -14.37 -0.16
CA ALA A 49 20.12 -14.12 -1.27
C ALA A 49 19.60 -13.03 -2.23
N ALA A 50 18.28 -12.97 -2.44
CA ALA A 50 17.61 -11.91 -3.18
C ALA A 50 17.59 -10.56 -2.45
N GLY A 51 18.19 -10.44 -1.26
CA GLY A 51 18.34 -9.18 -0.55
C GLY A 51 17.10 -8.75 0.24
N ALA A 52 16.26 -9.70 0.65
CA ALA A 52 15.12 -9.44 1.53
C ALA A 52 15.52 -9.17 2.99
N GLY A 53 14.60 -8.56 3.74
CA GLY A 53 14.69 -8.29 5.18
C GLY A 53 13.93 -9.27 6.07
N GLY A 54 13.02 -10.04 5.47
CA GLY A 54 12.15 -10.94 6.21
C GLY A 54 11.22 -11.75 5.32
N VAL A 55 10.47 -12.63 5.95
CA VAL A 55 9.38 -13.40 5.33
C VAL A 55 8.12 -13.23 6.17
N GLU A 56 6.97 -13.22 5.51
CA GLU A 56 5.66 -13.35 6.14
C GLU A 56 5.11 -14.74 5.80
N VAL A 57 4.98 -15.63 6.78
CA VAL A 57 4.53 -16.99 6.55
C VAL A 57 3.01 -17.03 6.50
N SER A 58 2.48 -17.28 5.30
CA SER A 58 1.05 -17.41 5.07
C SER A 58 0.70 -18.87 4.82
N PRO A 59 -0.10 -19.51 5.69
CA PRO A 59 -0.56 -20.87 5.48
C PRO A 59 -1.51 -20.90 4.27
N PHE A 60 -1.24 -21.78 3.31
CA PHE A 60 -2.09 -21.99 2.14
C PHE A 60 -2.54 -23.44 2.00
N ALA A 61 -3.69 -23.64 1.38
CA ALA A 61 -4.27 -24.97 1.25
C ALA A 61 -3.37 -25.90 0.43
N VAL A 62 -3.27 -27.13 0.89
CA VAL A 62 -2.57 -28.20 0.17
C VAL A 62 -3.45 -28.66 -1.01
N PRO A 63 -3.00 -28.54 -2.27
CA PRO A 63 -3.78 -28.97 -3.44
C PRO A 63 -4.07 -30.47 -3.40
N GLY A 64 -5.20 -30.88 -3.97
CA GLY A 64 -5.54 -32.30 -4.15
C GLY A 64 -6.71 -32.80 -3.31
N GLN A 65 -7.34 -33.87 -3.78
CA GLN A 65 -8.53 -34.44 -3.16
C GLN A 65 -8.21 -34.98 -1.76
N GLY A 66 -9.04 -34.60 -0.77
CA GLY A 66 -8.92 -35.05 0.61
C GLY A 66 -7.91 -34.27 1.47
N ASN A 67 -7.10 -33.39 0.87
CA ASN A 67 -6.09 -32.60 1.59
C ASN A 67 -6.68 -31.42 2.39
N ARG A 68 -8.00 -31.25 2.35
CA ARG A 68 -8.76 -30.31 3.18
C ARG A 68 -9.70 -31.01 4.16
N ASP A 69 -9.65 -32.34 4.21
CA ASP A 69 -10.49 -33.12 5.13
C ASP A 69 -9.86 -33.14 6.53
N SER A 70 -10.68 -33.22 7.57
CA SER A 70 -10.21 -33.23 8.97
C SER A 70 -9.19 -34.33 9.26
N SER A 71 -9.26 -35.49 8.59
CA SER A 71 -8.30 -36.59 8.76
C SER A 71 -6.89 -36.22 8.31
N PHE A 72 -6.75 -35.46 7.23
CA PHE A 72 -5.48 -34.92 6.74
C PHE A 72 -5.01 -33.77 7.65
N LEU A 73 -5.92 -32.84 7.95
CA LEU A 73 -5.61 -31.62 8.71
C LEU A 73 -5.31 -31.89 10.19
N THR A 74 -5.72 -33.03 10.75
CA THR A 74 -5.28 -33.46 12.09
C THR A 74 -3.75 -33.64 12.18
N THR A 75 -3.09 -33.96 11.06
CA THR A 75 -1.62 -34.09 11.02
C THR A 75 -0.95 -32.85 10.45
N TYR A 76 -1.48 -32.30 9.36
CA TYR A 76 -0.81 -31.27 8.59
C TYR A 76 -1.42 -29.88 8.73
N GLY A 77 -2.58 -29.75 9.37
CA GLY A 77 -3.33 -28.50 9.51
C GLY A 77 -2.57 -27.44 10.28
N TRP A 78 -3.00 -26.19 10.10
CA TRP A 78 -2.51 -25.05 10.88
C TRP A 78 -2.79 -25.27 12.36
N GLY A 79 -1.83 -24.86 13.20
CA GLY A 79 -1.92 -25.04 14.66
C GLY A 79 -1.74 -26.50 15.13
N THR A 80 -1.31 -27.43 14.28
CA THR A 80 -0.89 -28.76 14.76
C THR A 80 0.54 -28.70 15.36
N PRO A 81 0.96 -29.69 16.17
CA PRO A 81 2.34 -29.78 16.63
C PRO A 81 3.35 -29.82 15.46
N LEU A 82 2.97 -30.42 14.33
CA LEU A 82 3.81 -30.44 13.13
C LEU A 82 3.93 -29.04 12.50
N TRP A 83 2.85 -28.27 12.44
CA TRP A 83 2.90 -26.86 12.02
C TRP A 83 3.84 -26.04 12.91
N THR A 84 3.71 -26.17 14.23
CA THR A 84 4.61 -25.48 15.18
C THR A 84 6.08 -25.86 14.96
N HIS A 85 6.38 -27.13 14.64
CA HIS A 85 7.73 -27.54 14.24
C HIS A 85 8.20 -26.86 12.95
N LYS A 86 7.36 -26.78 11.90
CA LYS A 86 7.71 -26.07 10.65
C LYS A 86 8.01 -24.61 10.90
N LEU A 87 7.21 -23.95 11.73
CA LEU A 87 7.45 -22.57 12.15
C LEU A 87 8.83 -22.39 12.81
N GLN A 88 9.19 -23.31 13.72
CA GLN A 88 10.51 -23.30 14.38
C GLN A 88 11.66 -23.52 13.40
N VAL A 89 11.48 -24.37 12.37
CA VAL A 89 12.47 -24.54 11.29
C VAL A 89 12.67 -23.23 10.53
N ILE A 90 11.58 -22.55 10.19
CA ILE A 90 11.60 -21.26 9.48
C ILE A 90 12.30 -20.19 10.33
N LEU A 91 11.88 -20.02 11.59
CA LEU A 91 12.48 -19.05 12.52
C LEU A 91 13.98 -19.31 12.71
N ALA A 92 14.38 -20.58 12.91
CA ALA A 92 15.78 -20.94 13.06
C ALA A 92 16.60 -20.64 11.80
N ALA A 93 16.05 -20.89 10.60
CA ALA A 93 16.70 -20.55 9.35
C ALA A 93 16.80 -19.02 9.16
N ALA A 94 15.72 -18.28 9.44
CA ALA A 94 15.67 -16.83 9.31
C ALA A 94 16.74 -16.15 10.20
N ASN A 95 16.89 -16.61 11.43
CA ASN A 95 17.91 -16.12 12.37
C ASN A 95 19.34 -16.29 11.86
N GLN A 96 19.64 -17.32 11.04
CA GLN A 96 20.97 -17.50 10.43
C GLN A 96 21.34 -16.38 9.45
N TYR A 97 20.33 -15.78 8.82
CA TYR A 97 20.49 -14.72 7.81
C TYR A 97 20.12 -13.33 8.36
N GLY A 98 19.75 -13.22 9.64
CA GLY A 98 19.30 -11.97 10.26
C GLY A 98 17.96 -11.46 9.74
N LEU A 99 17.13 -12.35 9.19
CA LEU A 99 15.78 -12.03 8.72
C LEU A 99 14.78 -11.98 9.89
N THR A 100 13.78 -11.10 9.80
CA THR A 100 12.60 -11.16 10.67
C THR A 100 11.53 -12.07 10.07
N VAL A 101 10.68 -12.66 10.91
CA VAL A 101 9.57 -13.51 10.46
C VAL A 101 8.24 -12.96 10.97
N ASP A 102 7.32 -12.75 10.05
CA ASP A 102 5.95 -12.32 10.32
C ASP A 102 5.01 -13.52 10.13
N GLN A 103 3.97 -13.66 10.95
CA GLN A 103 3.08 -14.82 10.94
C GLN A 103 1.63 -14.43 10.85
N ASN A 104 0.88 -15.02 9.94
CA ASN A 104 -0.56 -14.79 9.89
C ASN A 104 -1.23 -15.25 11.18
N LEU A 105 -2.08 -14.39 11.75
CA LEU A 105 -2.79 -14.57 13.02
C LEU A 105 -3.67 -15.81 13.04
N GLY A 106 -4.24 -16.16 11.89
CA GLY A 106 -4.92 -17.42 11.60
C GLY A 106 -4.63 -17.85 10.17
N PRO A 107 -5.10 -19.03 9.74
CA PRO A 107 -4.86 -19.52 8.39
C PRO A 107 -5.85 -18.97 7.34
N ASN A 108 -6.87 -18.24 7.79
CA ASN A 108 -7.92 -17.66 6.94
C ASN A 108 -7.98 -16.13 7.13
N TYR A 109 -8.66 -15.48 6.18
CA TYR A 109 -8.96 -14.06 6.18
C TYR A 109 -10.49 -13.94 6.00
N PRO A 110 -11.26 -13.52 7.01
CA PRO A 110 -10.84 -13.17 8.37
C PRO A 110 -10.36 -14.40 9.18
N PRO A 111 -9.63 -14.19 10.29
CA PRO A 111 -9.04 -15.28 11.07
C PRO A 111 -10.08 -16.18 11.75
N THR A 112 -9.73 -17.47 11.78
CA THR A 112 -10.41 -18.55 12.49
C THR A 112 -9.40 -19.30 13.35
N VAL A 113 -9.88 -19.94 14.42
CA VAL A 113 -9.07 -20.85 15.26
C VAL A 113 -9.85 -22.12 15.57
N PRO A 114 -9.16 -23.29 15.72
CA PRO A 114 -9.81 -24.56 15.98
C PRO A 114 -10.71 -24.62 17.22
N THR A 115 -10.50 -23.71 18.18
CA THR A 115 -11.27 -23.67 19.42
C THR A 115 -12.66 -23.05 19.24
N VAL A 116 -12.95 -22.35 18.14
CA VAL A 116 -14.25 -21.69 17.88
C VAL A 116 -15.01 -22.46 16.79
N HIS A 117 -15.60 -23.60 17.17
CA HIS A 117 -16.28 -24.54 16.27
C HIS A 117 -17.76 -24.80 16.63
N ASP A 118 -18.30 -24.11 17.64
CA ASP A 118 -19.73 -24.05 17.92
C ASP A 118 -20.30 -22.71 17.43
N VAL A 119 -21.40 -22.75 16.69
CA VAL A 119 -22.10 -21.55 16.20
C VAL A 119 -22.52 -20.63 17.35
N ASN A 120 -22.70 -21.16 18.55
CA ASN A 120 -23.07 -20.40 19.75
C ASN A 120 -21.87 -20.09 20.66
N ASP A 121 -20.65 -20.32 20.21
CA ASP A 121 -19.46 -19.90 20.96
C ASP A 121 -19.50 -18.36 21.14
N PRO A 122 -19.31 -17.84 22.36
CA PRO A 122 -19.32 -16.40 22.61
C PRO A 122 -18.20 -15.64 21.89
N ALA A 123 -17.16 -16.32 21.43
CA ALA A 123 -16.09 -15.73 20.62
C ALA A 123 -16.40 -15.73 19.11
N ALA A 124 -17.46 -16.39 18.64
CA ALA A 124 -17.84 -16.38 17.23
C ALA A 124 -18.52 -15.05 16.85
N ALA A 125 -18.29 -14.59 15.62
CA ALA A 125 -18.89 -13.37 15.08
C ALA A 125 -20.42 -13.38 15.24
N GLN A 126 -21.00 -12.23 15.59
CA GLN A 126 -22.43 -12.07 15.83
C GLN A 126 -23.02 -11.08 14.82
N GLN A 127 -24.33 -11.19 14.60
CA GLN A 127 -25.10 -10.27 13.77
C GLN A 127 -26.40 -9.86 14.50
N ILE A 128 -27.01 -8.78 14.04
CA ILE A 128 -28.36 -8.39 14.42
C ILE A 128 -29.36 -8.73 13.32
N VAL A 129 -30.51 -9.28 13.71
CA VAL A 129 -31.64 -9.58 12.84
C VAL A 129 -32.92 -9.01 13.44
N TYR A 130 -33.93 -8.76 12.61
CA TYR A 130 -35.19 -8.19 13.09
C TYR A 130 -36.41 -8.86 12.47
N GLY A 131 -37.48 -8.96 13.27
CA GLY A 131 -38.83 -9.30 12.86
C GLY A 131 -39.73 -8.08 12.90
N GLN A 132 -40.85 -8.12 12.16
CA GLN A 132 -41.77 -7.00 12.06
C GLN A 132 -43.25 -7.43 12.03
N ALA A 133 -44.13 -6.55 12.51
CA ALA A 133 -45.58 -6.64 12.34
C ALA A 133 -46.19 -5.24 12.18
N THR A 134 -47.36 -5.16 11.52
CA THR A 134 -48.12 -3.91 11.37
C THR A 134 -49.45 -4.00 12.10
N LEU A 135 -49.82 -2.93 12.79
CA LEU A 135 -51.04 -2.81 13.59
C LEU A 135 -51.81 -1.55 13.19
N ALA A 136 -53.13 -1.58 13.23
CA ALA A 136 -53.92 -0.36 13.13
C ALA A 136 -53.91 0.38 14.47
N GLY A 137 -54.00 1.72 14.45
CA GLY A 137 -54.18 2.52 15.66
C GLY A 137 -55.35 2.00 16.50
N GLY A 138 -55.15 1.87 17.81
CA GLY A 138 -56.14 1.34 18.75
C GLY A 138 -56.29 -0.18 18.78
N THR A 139 -55.52 -0.94 17.99
CA THR A 139 -55.53 -2.42 18.02
C THR A 139 -54.45 -2.99 18.94
N ALA A 140 -54.75 -4.14 19.55
CA ALA A 140 -53.81 -4.88 20.38
C ALA A 140 -53.05 -5.94 19.57
N PHE A 141 -51.75 -6.07 19.86
CA PHE A 141 -50.94 -7.23 19.52
C PHE A 141 -50.89 -8.15 20.74
N THR A 142 -51.29 -9.41 20.56
CA THR A 142 -51.19 -10.45 21.58
C THR A 142 -50.62 -11.71 20.96
N GLY A 143 -49.43 -12.12 21.40
CA GLY A 143 -48.83 -13.39 20.96
C GLY A 143 -47.30 -13.37 20.98
N ALA A 144 -46.73 -14.36 20.30
CA ALA A 144 -45.29 -14.47 20.13
C ALA A 144 -44.75 -13.26 19.35
N LEU A 145 -43.55 -12.81 19.71
CA LEU A 145 -42.89 -11.73 18.98
C LEU A 145 -42.69 -12.09 17.50
N PRO A 146 -42.71 -11.08 16.59
CA PRO A 146 -42.39 -11.28 15.19
C PRO A 146 -41.05 -11.99 15.02
N GLN A 147 -41.04 -13.08 14.25
CA GLN A 147 -39.81 -13.82 13.97
C GLN A 147 -38.89 -13.01 13.04
N PRO A 148 -37.56 -13.22 13.12
CA PRO A 148 -36.60 -12.61 12.21
C PRO A 148 -37.00 -12.78 10.74
N THR A 149 -36.89 -11.69 9.98
CA THR A 149 -37.15 -11.66 8.53
C THR A 149 -36.07 -12.40 7.74
N THR A 150 -34.85 -12.41 8.26
CA THR A 150 -33.75 -13.27 7.83
C THR A 150 -33.62 -14.44 8.80
N ALA A 151 -33.57 -15.67 8.29
CA ALA A 151 -33.43 -16.85 9.13
C ALA A 151 -32.04 -16.88 9.79
N PRO A 152 -31.94 -17.05 11.12
CA PRO A 152 -30.66 -17.29 11.78
C PRO A 152 -29.95 -18.54 11.25
N PRO A 153 -28.61 -18.64 11.39
CA PRO A 153 -27.87 -19.85 11.06
C PRO A 153 -28.43 -21.08 11.79
N ALA A 154 -28.29 -22.25 11.18
CA ALA A 154 -28.80 -23.50 11.75
C ALA A 154 -28.15 -23.78 13.13
N GLY A 155 -28.97 -23.98 14.15
CA GLY A 155 -28.50 -24.24 15.52
C GLY A 155 -28.13 -22.99 16.32
N ALA A 156 -28.12 -21.80 15.70
CA ALA A 156 -27.84 -20.55 16.39
C ALA A 156 -29.00 -20.15 17.31
N ARG A 157 -28.66 -19.67 18.51
CA ARG A 157 -29.61 -19.09 19.46
C ARG A 157 -29.91 -17.65 19.07
N THR A 158 -31.12 -17.20 19.38
CA THR A 158 -31.51 -15.79 19.28
C THR A 158 -31.65 -15.21 20.68
N THR A 159 -31.07 -14.04 20.89
CA THR A 159 -31.18 -13.28 22.13
C THR A 159 -31.92 -11.98 21.82
N LEU A 160 -33.03 -11.73 22.53
CA LEU A 160 -33.80 -10.51 22.34
C LEU A 160 -32.95 -9.29 22.73
N VAL A 161 -32.78 -8.34 21.82
CA VAL A 161 -32.09 -7.07 22.03
C VAL A 161 -33.08 -5.98 22.43
N SER A 162 -34.14 -5.80 21.62
CA SER A 162 -35.15 -4.78 21.87
C SER A 162 -36.46 -5.06 21.13
N VAL A 163 -37.58 -4.59 21.66
CA VAL A 163 -38.85 -4.49 20.97
C VAL A 163 -39.32 -3.05 20.97
N VAL A 164 -39.48 -2.47 19.79
CA VAL A 164 -39.91 -1.08 19.62
C VAL A 164 -41.16 -0.99 18.76
N ALA A 165 -41.96 0.04 19.00
CA ALA A 165 -43.10 0.35 18.14
C ALA A 165 -43.12 1.84 17.78
N ALA A 166 -43.46 2.15 16.53
CA ALA A 166 -43.61 3.53 16.06
C ALA A 166 -44.75 3.64 15.05
N ARG A 167 -45.37 4.82 15.00
CA ARG A 167 -46.36 5.16 13.99
C ARG A 167 -45.64 5.42 12.67
N CYS A 168 -46.11 4.78 11.61
CA CYS A 168 -45.65 5.01 10.26
C CYS A 168 -46.38 6.21 9.64
N THR A 169 -45.63 7.04 8.91
CA THR A 169 -46.14 8.27 8.28
C THR A 169 -46.55 8.06 6.83
N ASP A 170 -46.12 6.96 6.21
CA ASP A 170 -46.45 6.63 4.84
C ASP A 170 -47.86 6.04 4.70
N ALA A 171 -48.45 6.20 3.52
CA ALA A 171 -49.76 5.62 3.20
C ALA A 171 -49.74 4.08 3.21
N VAL A 172 -48.59 3.47 2.95
CA VAL A 172 -48.37 2.01 3.00
C VAL A 172 -47.15 1.72 3.85
N CYS A 173 -47.34 0.98 4.95
CA CYS A 173 -46.29 0.75 5.95
C CYS A 173 -45.65 -0.63 5.89
N ALA A 174 -46.15 -1.51 5.03
CA ALA A 174 -45.45 -2.74 4.71
C ALA A 174 -44.21 -2.40 3.87
N PRO A 175 -42.99 -2.76 4.32
CA PRO A 175 -41.79 -2.54 3.54
C PRO A 175 -41.85 -3.43 2.30
N SER A 176 -41.40 -2.88 1.18
CA SER A 176 -41.27 -3.60 -0.10
C SER A 176 -39.80 -3.75 -0.43
N ALA A 177 -39.45 -4.70 -1.29
CA ALA A 177 -38.06 -4.95 -1.71
C ALA A 177 -37.32 -3.73 -2.31
N ALA A 178 -37.99 -2.59 -2.57
CA ALA A 178 -37.41 -1.41 -3.21
C ALA A 178 -37.73 -0.07 -2.50
N GLY A 179 -38.14 -0.05 -1.22
CA GLY A 179 -38.45 1.25 -0.59
C GLY A 179 -38.50 1.25 0.94
N THR A 180 -37.75 2.17 1.52
CA THR A 180 -37.76 2.57 2.93
C THR A 180 -39.12 3.13 3.34
N ARG A 181 -39.60 2.76 4.53
CA ARG A 181 -40.83 3.30 5.13
C ARG A 181 -40.52 4.31 6.22
N GLN A 182 -41.22 5.43 6.18
CA GLN A 182 -40.98 6.53 7.12
C GLN A 182 -41.79 6.34 8.42
N LEU A 183 -41.11 6.49 9.54
CA LEU A 183 -41.67 6.44 10.89
C LEU A 183 -41.66 7.84 11.51
N ASP A 184 -42.64 8.10 12.36
CA ASP A 184 -42.67 9.29 13.22
C ASP A 184 -41.84 9.00 14.48
N ARG A 185 -40.65 9.60 14.54
CA ARG A 185 -39.71 9.41 15.66
C ARG A 185 -40.31 9.77 17.01
N THR A 186 -41.20 10.77 17.06
CA THR A 186 -41.81 11.22 18.32
C THR A 186 -42.79 10.20 18.90
N SER A 187 -43.23 9.24 18.09
CA SER A 187 -44.11 8.15 18.49
C SER A 187 -43.38 6.88 18.91
N LEU A 188 -42.05 6.83 18.75
CA LEU A 188 -41.25 5.65 19.05
C LEU A 188 -41.30 5.31 20.54
N VAL A 189 -41.66 4.07 20.85
CA VAL A 189 -41.68 3.54 22.21
C VAL A 189 -40.90 2.24 22.29
N ASP A 190 -40.03 2.15 23.29
CA ASP A 190 -39.37 0.89 23.67
C ASP A 190 -40.30 0.13 24.63
N ILE A 191 -40.76 -1.03 24.18
CA ILE A 191 -41.68 -1.90 24.92
C ILE A 191 -41.04 -3.24 25.26
N THR A 192 -39.70 -3.32 25.21
CA THR A 192 -38.93 -4.52 25.54
C THR A 192 -39.29 -5.07 26.92
N GLY A 193 -39.46 -4.19 27.91
CA GLY A 193 -39.83 -4.57 29.28
C GLY A 193 -41.24 -5.15 29.44
N GLN A 194 -42.08 -5.11 28.40
CA GLN A 194 -43.43 -5.71 28.39
C GLN A 194 -43.44 -7.15 27.87
N VAL A 195 -42.30 -7.66 27.37
CA VAL A 195 -42.17 -9.02 26.87
C VAL A 195 -42.02 -9.99 28.05
N GLN A 196 -42.85 -11.03 28.08
CA GLN A 196 -42.78 -12.08 29.10
C GLN A 196 -42.72 -13.45 28.42
N ALA A 197 -41.65 -14.21 28.66
CA ALA A 197 -41.43 -15.52 28.05
C ALA A 197 -41.61 -15.54 26.52
N GLY A 198 -41.12 -14.48 25.84
CA GLY A 198 -41.24 -14.32 24.38
C GLY A 198 -42.63 -13.93 23.87
N GLN A 199 -43.58 -13.66 24.76
CA GLN A 199 -44.92 -13.17 24.43
C GLN A 199 -45.03 -11.67 24.71
N LEU A 200 -45.78 -10.97 23.86
CA LEU A 200 -46.10 -9.56 24.02
C LEU A 200 -47.62 -9.38 24.06
N THR A 201 -48.08 -8.53 24.97
CA THR A 201 -49.43 -7.95 24.94
C THR A 201 -49.28 -6.43 24.98
N TRP A 202 -49.50 -5.77 23.85
CA TRP A 202 -49.35 -4.31 23.73
C TRP A 202 -50.43 -3.74 22.82
N SER A 203 -50.96 -2.56 23.15
CA SER A 203 -51.97 -1.87 22.34
C SER A 203 -51.39 -0.63 21.70
N ALA A 204 -51.52 -0.54 20.37
CA ALA A 204 -51.17 0.66 19.63
C ALA A 204 -52.07 1.82 20.09
N PRO A 205 -51.51 3.01 20.38
CA PRO A 205 -52.30 4.19 20.73
C PRO A 205 -53.45 4.45 19.75
N ALA A 206 -54.62 4.80 20.29
CA ALA A 206 -55.81 5.08 19.50
C ALA A 206 -55.61 6.34 18.62
N GLY A 207 -56.07 6.28 17.38
CA GLY A 207 -55.93 7.36 16.39
C GLY A 207 -55.86 6.83 14.96
N ALA A 208 -55.74 7.73 13.98
CA ALA A 208 -55.50 7.36 12.59
C ALA A 208 -54.01 7.00 12.38
N GLY A 209 -53.76 5.95 11.58
CA GLY A 209 -52.42 5.54 11.16
C GLY A 209 -52.11 4.08 11.43
N THR A 210 -51.05 3.59 10.79
CA THR A 210 -50.51 2.24 10.99
C THR A 210 -49.30 2.33 11.92
N TRP A 211 -49.23 1.42 12.89
CA TRP A 211 -48.08 1.23 13.75
C TRP A 211 -47.24 0.06 13.26
N VAL A 212 -45.94 0.21 13.36
CA VAL A 212 -44.97 -0.85 13.06
C VAL A 212 -44.38 -1.30 14.39
N LEU A 213 -44.47 -2.60 14.66
CA LEU A 213 -43.83 -3.29 15.77
C LEU A 213 -42.59 -4.00 15.23
N LEU A 214 -41.42 -3.74 15.80
CA LEU A 214 -40.15 -4.34 15.43
C LEU A 214 -39.56 -5.07 16.63
N ALA A 215 -39.15 -6.32 16.44
CA ALA A 215 -38.44 -7.11 17.43
C ALA A 215 -37.04 -7.42 16.90
N PHE A 216 -36.00 -7.01 17.63
CA PHE A 216 -34.60 -7.15 17.25
C PHE A 216 -33.94 -8.23 18.09
N TYR A 217 -33.14 -9.07 17.43
CA TYR A 217 -32.47 -10.21 18.03
C TYR A 217 -31.00 -10.21 17.63
N GLN A 218 -30.13 -10.49 18.59
CA GLN A 218 -28.77 -10.90 18.32
C GLN A 218 -28.77 -12.40 18.02
N THR A 219 -27.96 -12.82 17.06
CA THR A 219 -27.65 -14.23 16.81
C THR A 219 -26.23 -14.36 16.23
N ALA A 220 -25.74 -15.58 16.09
CA ALA A 220 -24.47 -15.84 15.43
C ALA A 220 -24.52 -15.35 13.98
N ASP A 221 -23.43 -14.77 13.49
CA ASP A 221 -23.28 -14.42 12.08
C ASP A 221 -23.29 -15.69 11.20
N GLY A 222 -22.57 -16.73 11.67
CA GLY A 222 -22.52 -18.04 11.02
C GLY A 222 -21.50 -18.11 9.87
N LEU A 223 -20.72 -17.06 9.61
CA LEU A 223 -19.60 -17.12 8.68
C LEU A 223 -18.55 -18.13 9.16
N THR A 224 -18.22 -19.05 8.27
CA THR A 224 -17.20 -20.08 8.49
C THR A 224 -16.14 -20.01 7.41
N LYS A 225 -14.89 -20.29 7.79
CA LYS A 225 -13.77 -20.48 6.88
C LYS A 225 -13.06 -21.76 7.35
N THR A 226 -13.09 -22.81 6.53
CA THR A 226 -12.59 -24.15 6.90
C THR A 226 -11.72 -24.71 5.78
N GLY A 227 -10.87 -25.68 6.12
CA GLY A 227 -10.05 -26.45 5.18
C GLY A 227 -8.56 -26.25 5.40
N TYR A 228 -8.18 -25.59 6.49
CA TYR A 228 -6.81 -25.36 6.93
C TYR A 228 -6.55 -25.95 8.32
N GLU A 229 -7.60 -26.14 9.11
CA GLU A 229 -7.61 -26.60 10.50
C GLU A 229 -8.14 -28.04 10.65
N ALA A 230 -7.78 -28.70 11.75
CA ALA A 230 -8.23 -30.07 12.03
C ALA A 230 -9.74 -30.17 12.35
N THR A 231 -10.35 -29.06 12.79
CA THR A 231 -11.75 -28.94 13.17
C THR A 231 -12.61 -28.49 11.99
N THR A 232 -13.92 -28.70 12.09
CA THR A 232 -14.91 -28.20 11.13
C THR A 232 -16.32 -28.25 11.73
N PRO A 233 -17.17 -27.25 11.48
CA PRO A 233 -16.84 -25.95 10.88
C PRO A 233 -16.00 -25.08 11.83
N ASP A 234 -15.26 -24.13 11.28
CA ASP A 234 -14.52 -23.13 12.05
C ASP A 234 -15.17 -21.77 11.81
N TYR A 235 -15.65 -21.13 12.89
CA TYR A 235 -16.35 -19.86 12.81
C TYR A 235 -15.37 -18.70 12.93
N VAL A 236 -15.62 -17.66 12.12
CA VAL A 236 -14.87 -16.40 12.22
C VAL A 236 -15.08 -15.79 13.61
N VAL A 237 -14.00 -15.31 14.22
CA VAL A 237 -14.07 -14.73 15.56
C VAL A 237 -14.80 -13.37 15.56
N ASP A 238 -15.30 -12.96 16.70
CA ASP A 238 -15.94 -11.66 16.89
C ASP A 238 -14.90 -10.52 16.93
N HIS A 239 -14.80 -9.78 15.83
CA HIS A 239 -13.87 -8.66 15.67
C HIS A 239 -14.32 -7.39 16.43
N LEU A 240 -15.49 -7.40 17.07
CA LEU A 240 -16.00 -6.27 17.86
C LEU A 240 -15.84 -6.47 19.37
N SER A 241 -15.22 -7.58 19.80
CA SER A 241 -15.05 -7.86 21.23
C SER A 241 -13.66 -8.35 21.58
N SER A 242 -13.29 -8.07 22.83
CA SER A 242 -12.08 -8.65 23.43
C SER A 242 -12.18 -10.17 23.54
N THR A 243 -13.39 -10.74 23.55
CA THR A 243 -13.61 -12.19 23.62
C THR A 243 -13.11 -12.88 22.34
N GLY A 244 -13.38 -12.30 21.16
CA GLY A 244 -12.84 -12.79 19.90
C GLY A 244 -11.31 -12.71 19.86
N ALA A 245 -10.73 -11.56 20.22
CA ALA A 245 -9.27 -11.41 20.34
C ALA A 245 -8.67 -12.45 21.30
N LYS A 246 -9.26 -12.62 22.50
CA LYS A 246 -8.80 -13.60 23.50
C LYS A 246 -8.80 -15.04 22.99
N ALA A 247 -9.74 -15.41 22.11
CA ALA A 247 -9.79 -16.74 21.53
C ALA A 247 -8.58 -17.01 20.63
N LEU A 248 -8.17 -16.01 19.84
CA LEU A 248 -6.95 -16.05 19.03
C LEU A 248 -5.71 -16.15 19.93
N GLU A 249 -5.57 -15.23 20.89
CA GLU A 249 -4.45 -15.21 21.85
C GLU A 249 -4.29 -16.58 22.53
N SER A 250 -5.38 -17.09 23.13
CA SER A 250 -5.37 -18.33 23.90
C SER A 250 -5.01 -19.55 23.05
N PHE A 251 -5.42 -19.56 21.77
CA PHE A 251 -5.03 -20.62 20.86
C PHE A 251 -3.52 -20.61 20.60
N TRP A 252 -2.95 -19.44 20.28
CA TRP A 252 -1.51 -19.29 20.07
C TRP A 252 -0.69 -19.68 21.29
N GLU A 253 -1.06 -19.19 22.48
CA GLU A 253 -0.38 -19.49 23.75
C GLU A 253 -0.36 -20.99 24.05
N SER A 254 -1.47 -21.68 23.79
CA SER A 254 -1.60 -23.10 24.11
C SER A 254 -0.90 -24.02 23.10
N THR A 255 -0.64 -23.53 21.88
CA THR A 255 -0.37 -24.42 20.74
C THR A 255 0.88 -24.06 19.93
N ILE A 256 1.14 -22.77 19.73
CA ILE A 256 2.22 -22.28 18.84
C ILE A 256 3.38 -21.68 19.65
N PHE A 257 3.09 -20.90 20.69
CA PHE A 257 4.09 -20.26 21.56
C PHE A 257 4.67 -21.21 22.61
N THR A 258 5.36 -22.24 22.13
CA THR A 258 6.21 -23.07 22.99
C THR A 258 7.45 -22.29 23.47
N PRO A 259 8.13 -22.72 24.55
CA PRO A 259 9.38 -22.09 24.99
C PRO A 259 10.46 -22.03 23.89
N GLN A 260 10.52 -23.03 23.00
CA GLN A 260 11.45 -23.03 21.87
C GLN A 260 11.04 -21.99 20.81
N THR A 261 9.75 -21.87 20.52
CA THR A 261 9.23 -20.83 19.60
C THR A 261 9.59 -19.44 20.12
N GLN A 262 9.36 -19.17 21.41
CA GLN A 262 9.71 -17.88 22.03
C GLN A 262 11.22 -17.60 21.97
N GLN A 263 12.07 -18.59 22.29
CA GLN A 263 13.53 -18.42 22.20
C GLN A 263 14.00 -18.07 20.78
N LEU A 264 13.35 -18.62 19.75
CA LEU A 264 13.67 -18.30 18.36
C LEU A 264 13.16 -16.91 17.95
N ILE A 265 12.01 -16.48 18.48
CA ILE A 265 11.50 -15.13 18.30
C ILE A 265 12.44 -14.10 18.94
N ASP A 266 12.85 -14.35 20.19
CA ASP A 266 13.77 -13.49 20.94
C ASP A 266 15.15 -13.34 20.28
N ALA A 267 15.53 -14.30 19.43
CA ALA A 267 16.79 -14.29 18.70
C ALA A 267 16.77 -13.48 17.39
N MET A 268 15.61 -12.99 16.96
CA MET A 268 15.49 -12.16 15.74
C MET A 268 16.20 -10.81 15.91
N GLN A 269 16.76 -10.28 14.81
CA GLN A 269 17.41 -8.97 14.78
C GLN A 269 16.39 -7.84 14.57
N GLY A 270 15.49 -7.67 15.54
CA GLY A 270 14.33 -6.77 15.50
C GLY A 270 13.02 -7.53 15.63
N PRO A 271 11.91 -6.85 15.98
CA PRO A 271 10.62 -7.51 16.13
C PRO A 271 10.09 -8.00 14.78
N GLY A 272 9.66 -9.26 14.73
CA GLY A 272 8.74 -9.74 13.69
C GLY A 272 7.31 -9.29 13.99
N SER A 273 6.33 -9.79 13.27
CA SER A 273 4.92 -9.47 13.54
C SER A 273 3.99 -10.68 13.59
N ILE A 274 2.89 -10.54 14.32
CA ILE A 274 1.66 -11.27 14.02
C ILE A 274 0.85 -10.42 13.05
N PHE A 275 0.47 -11.02 11.91
CA PHE A 275 -0.14 -10.33 10.78
C PHE A 275 -1.63 -10.70 10.62
N GLU A 276 -2.48 -9.70 10.44
CA GLU A 276 -3.88 -9.88 10.06
C GLU A 276 -4.16 -9.16 8.73
N ASP A 277 -4.61 -9.94 7.75
CA ASP A 277 -4.95 -9.48 6.41
C ASP A 277 -6.27 -8.68 6.43
N SER A 278 -6.67 -8.16 5.27
CA SER A 278 -7.85 -7.30 5.10
C SER A 278 -9.15 -7.92 5.60
N LEU A 279 -10.12 -7.06 5.98
CA LEU A 279 -11.38 -7.50 6.57
C LEU A 279 -12.38 -7.97 5.51
N GLU A 280 -12.57 -9.29 5.41
CA GLU A 280 -13.60 -9.94 4.59
C GLU A 280 -14.80 -10.44 5.42
N MET A 281 -15.46 -9.54 6.15
CA MET A 281 -16.40 -9.90 7.23
C MET A 281 -17.82 -10.32 6.77
N GLY A 282 -17.97 -10.82 5.55
CA GLY A 282 -19.26 -11.29 5.02
C GLY A 282 -20.16 -10.14 4.53
N SER A 283 -21.48 -10.24 4.73
CA SER A 283 -22.44 -9.21 4.26
C SER A 283 -23.47 -8.79 5.30
N HIS A 284 -23.48 -9.43 6.47
CA HIS A 284 -24.47 -9.18 7.51
C HIS A 284 -24.16 -7.92 8.32
N GLU A 285 -25.18 -7.43 9.02
CA GLU A 285 -25.05 -6.31 9.95
C GLU A 285 -24.45 -6.83 11.28
N LEU A 286 -23.13 -6.67 11.42
CA LEU A 286 -22.37 -7.23 12.53
C LEU A 286 -22.77 -6.63 13.88
N TRP A 287 -22.65 -7.45 14.91
CA TRP A 287 -23.04 -7.13 16.28
C TRP A 287 -22.07 -7.77 17.27
N THR A 288 -22.23 -7.47 18.57
CA THR A 288 -21.59 -8.23 19.66
C THR A 288 -22.46 -8.19 20.92
N SER A 289 -22.19 -9.09 21.86
CA SER A 289 -23.01 -9.31 23.07
C SER A 289 -23.25 -8.07 23.92
N ASP A 290 -22.28 -7.15 24.01
CA ASP A 290 -22.38 -5.93 24.80
C ASP A 290 -22.65 -4.68 23.94
N PHE A 291 -22.86 -4.82 22.62
CA PHE A 291 -22.99 -3.70 21.68
C PHE A 291 -24.06 -2.70 22.13
N ALA A 292 -25.25 -3.14 22.53
CA ALA A 292 -26.32 -2.22 22.97
C ALA A 292 -25.91 -1.35 24.18
N SER A 293 -25.15 -1.93 25.12
CA SER A 293 -24.66 -1.22 26.30
C SER A 293 -23.49 -0.29 25.96
N ARG A 294 -22.59 -0.72 25.07
CA ARG A 294 -21.48 0.07 24.57
C ARG A 294 -21.96 1.24 23.75
N PHE A 295 -22.90 1.02 22.84
CA PHE A 295 -23.60 2.05 22.09
C PHE A 295 -24.18 3.12 23.02
N ALA A 296 -24.93 2.72 24.06
CA ALA A 296 -25.49 3.68 25.00
C ALA A 296 -24.43 4.48 25.75
N SER A 297 -23.34 3.84 26.16
CA SER A 297 -22.22 4.51 26.84
C SER A 297 -21.44 5.45 25.91
N LEU A 298 -21.25 5.06 24.65
CA LEU A 298 -20.40 5.75 23.69
C LEU A 298 -21.15 6.87 22.97
N ARG A 299 -22.43 6.67 22.65
CA ARG A 299 -23.29 7.60 21.88
C ARG A 299 -24.22 8.43 22.76
N GLY A 300 -24.40 8.05 24.02
CA GLY A 300 -25.17 8.83 25.00
C GLY A 300 -26.68 8.60 25.00
N TYR A 301 -27.19 7.61 24.25
CA TYR A 301 -28.61 7.24 24.22
C TYR A 301 -28.81 5.74 23.92
N PRO A 302 -29.92 5.12 24.34
CA PRO A 302 -30.14 3.69 24.12
C PRO A 302 -30.29 3.37 22.62
N VAL A 303 -29.65 2.29 22.17
CA VAL A 303 -29.65 1.87 20.77
C VAL A 303 -31.06 1.62 20.22
N SER A 304 -32.04 1.32 21.08
CA SER A 304 -33.45 1.15 20.68
C SER A 304 -34.04 2.36 19.95
N GLN A 305 -33.51 3.56 20.15
CA GLN A 305 -33.89 4.74 19.37
C GLN A 305 -33.40 4.69 17.91
N ALA A 306 -32.24 4.08 17.68
CA ALA A 306 -31.59 3.96 16.37
C ALA A 306 -32.08 2.74 15.58
N LEU A 307 -32.38 1.63 16.26
CA LEU A 307 -32.66 0.32 15.64
C LEU A 307 -33.63 0.35 14.43
N PRO A 308 -34.74 1.10 14.41
CA PRO A 308 -35.58 1.18 13.21
C PRO A 308 -34.82 1.64 11.97
N ALA A 309 -33.95 2.65 12.10
CA ALA A 309 -33.13 3.21 11.01
C ALA A 309 -31.96 2.31 10.60
N LEU A 310 -31.71 1.22 11.34
CA LEU A 310 -30.67 0.24 11.05
C LEU A 310 -31.23 -1.01 10.34
N THR A 311 -32.54 -1.13 10.16
CA THR A 311 -33.16 -2.35 9.61
C THR A 311 -32.67 -2.71 8.19
N GLY A 312 -31.73 -3.65 8.08
CA GLY A 312 -31.27 -4.16 6.78
C GLY A 312 -30.21 -3.30 6.10
N ILE A 313 -29.41 -2.55 6.87
CA ILE A 313 -28.37 -1.66 6.34
C ILE A 313 -27.08 -2.40 5.93
N GLY A 314 -26.97 -3.69 6.30
CA GLY A 314 -25.83 -4.56 5.95
C GLY A 314 -24.52 -4.16 6.63
N GLN A 315 -23.45 -4.87 6.28
CA GLN A 315 -22.12 -4.76 6.88
C GLN A 315 -21.59 -3.31 6.95
N GLN A 316 -21.67 -2.55 5.86
CA GLN A 316 -21.15 -1.18 5.81
C GLN A 316 -21.98 -0.16 6.61
N GLY A 317 -23.19 -0.53 7.02
CA GLY A 317 -24.12 0.38 7.67
C GLY A 317 -24.70 1.46 6.74
N THR A 318 -24.57 1.29 5.42
CA THR A 318 -24.94 2.27 4.38
C THR A 318 -26.02 1.76 3.43
N GLY A 319 -26.45 0.50 3.59
CA GLY A 319 -27.55 -0.08 2.82
C GLY A 319 -28.87 0.67 3.02
N THR A 320 -29.80 0.46 2.09
CA THR A 320 -31.14 1.08 2.16
C THR A 320 -31.94 0.42 3.29
N PRO A 321 -32.30 1.15 4.37
CA PRO A 321 -33.01 0.55 5.48
C PRO A 321 -34.47 0.27 5.12
N ALA A 322 -35.07 -0.74 5.73
CA ALA A 322 -36.49 -1.03 5.60
C ALA A 322 -37.36 0.08 6.24
N TYR A 323 -36.89 0.66 7.34
CA TYR A 323 -37.51 1.79 8.03
C TYR A 323 -36.53 2.93 8.26
N ASP A 324 -36.99 4.17 8.15
CA ASP A 324 -36.23 5.38 8.52
C ASP A 324 -37.20 6.38 9.17
N PHE A 325 -36.71 7.53 9.61
CA PHE A 325 -37.49 8.55 10.29
C PHE A 325 -37.79 9.75 9.40
N SER A 326 -39.05 10.17 9.43
CA SER A 326 -39.57 11.29 8.63
C SER A 326 -38.93 12.66 8.93
N ASP A 327 -38.22 12.80 10.04
CA ASP A 327 -37.45 14.00 10.39
C ASP A 327 -35.99 13.97 9.86
N GLY A 328 -35.62 12.91 9.14
CA GLY A 328 -34.29 12.72 8.56
C GLY A 328 -33.22 12.23 9.53
N SER A 329 -33.58 11.85 10.77
CA SER A 329 -32.60 11.48 11.78
C SER A 329 -31.90 10.13 11.52
N GLY A 330 -32.43 9.25 10.66
CA GLY A 330 -31.86 7.91 10.52
C GLY A 330 -30.48 7.85 9.88
N ALA A 331 -30.11 8.81 9.03
CA ALA A 331 -28.73 8.91 8.51
C ALA A 331 -27.72 9.13 9.65
N ARG A 332 -28.10 9.93 10.65
CA ARG A 332 -27.30 10.16 11.85
C ARG A 332 -27.22 8.91 12.75
N PHE A 333 -28.32 8.18 12.88
CA PHE A 333 -28.33 6.91 13.62
C PHE A 333 -27.46 5.83 12.96
N ARG A 334 -27.44 5.75 11.62
CA ARG A 334 -26.54 4.86 10.89
C ARG A 334 -25.07 5.24 11.09
N GLN A 335 -24.76 6.54 11.10
CA GLN A 335 -23.41 7.02 11.43
C GLN A 335 -22.98 6.61 12.85
N ASP A 336 -23.87 6.69 13.84
CA ASP A 336 -23.56 6.24 15.21
C ASP A 336 -23.34 4.74 15.33
N TYR A 337 -24.10 3.94 14.58
CA TYR A 337 -23.85 2.50 14.47
C TYR A 337 -22.45 2.23 13.90
N ARG A 338 -22.13 2.84 12.75
CA ARG A 338 -20.81 2.72 12.09
C ARG A 338 -19.66 3.15 13.01
N GLN A 339 -19.81 4.28 13.70
CA GLN A 339 -18.79 4.75 14.64
C GLN A 339 -18.65 3.82 15.85
N THR A 340 -19.75 3.29 16.40
CA THR A 340 -19.70 2.31 17.50
C THR A 340 -18.99 1.04 17.06
N TRP A 341 -19.28 0.55 15.85
CA TRP A 341 -18.61 -0.59 15.24
C TRP A 341 -17.09 -0.32 15.12
N SER A 342 -16.70 0.84 14.58
CA SER A 342 -15.28 1.23 14.48
C SER A 342 -14.60 1.34 15.84
N ASP A 343 -15.25 1.94 16.83
CA ASP A 343 -14.69 2.12 18.17
C ASP A 343 -14.44 0.76 18.84
N LEU A 344 -15.38 -0.17 18.72
CA LEU A 344 -15.26 -1.52 19.28
C LEU A 344 -14.16 -2.35 18.61
N TYR A 345 -14.08 -2.33 17.28
CA TYR A 345 -12.99 -3.00 16.55
C TYR A 345 -11.61 -2.48 17.01
N ILE A 346 -11.44 -1.15 17.05
CA ILE A 346 -10.15 -0.55 17.40
C ILE A 346 -9.81 -0.77 18.89
N ASP A 347 -10.76 -0.52 19.79
CA ASP A 347 -10.49 -0.45 21.23
C ASP A 347 -10.55 -1.82 21.93
N GLN A 348 -11.39 -2.74 21.43
CA GLN A 348 -11.55 -4.06 22.04
C GLN A 348 -10.74 -5.15 21.32
N TYR A 349 -10.60 -5.08 20.00
CA TYR A 349 -9.95 -6.13 19.22
C TYR A 349 -8.49 -5.76 18.88
N VAL A 350 -8.27 -4.72 18.07
CA VAL A 350 -6.93 -4.30 17.61
C VAL A 350 -6.00 -3.97 18.80
N SER A 351 -6.47 -3.17 19.74
CA SER A 351 -5.67 -2.78 20.91
C SER A 351 -5.30 -3.98 21.80
N SER A 352 -6.16 -5.00 21.89
CA SER A 352 -5.89 -6.22 22.66
C SER A 352 -4.82 -7.07 21.97
N LEU A 353 -4.94 -7.26 20.65
CA LEU A 353 -3.97 -8.04 19.87
C LEU A 353 -2.59 -7.37 19.82
N GLN A 354 -2.51 -6.04 19.70
CA GLN A 354 -1.24 -5.31 19.81
C GLN A 354 -0.59 -5.52 21.19
N GLN A 355 -1.34 -5.40 22.28
CA GLN A 355 -0.80 -5.60 23.63
C GLN A 355 -0.32 -7.04 23.85
N TRP A 356 -1.03 -8.02 23.31
CA TRP A 356 -0.62 -9.41 23.35
C TRP A 356 0.65 -9.67 22.53
N ALA A 357 0.73 -9.17 21.30
CA ALA A 357 1.92 -9.30 20.44
C ALA A 357 3.17 -8.69 21.10
N GLU A 358 3.04 -7.50 21.71
CA GLU A 358 4.13 -6.86 22.46
C GLU A 358 4.67 -7.75 23.59
N GLY A 359 3.79 -8.54 24.23
CA GLY A 359 4.15 -9.52 25.26
C GLY A 359 5.11 -10.62 24.79
N HIS A 360 5.23 -10.84 23.48
CA HIS A 360 6.09 -11.82 22.85
C HIS A 360 7.24 -11.22 22.04
N HIS A 361 7.53 -9.92 22.20
CA HIS A 361 8.52 -9.18 21.38
C HIS A 361 8.17 -9.15 19.88
N LEU A 362 6.88 -9.15 19.56
CA LEU A 362 6.35 -8.99 18.22
C LEU A 362 5.52 -7.70 18.13
N ASP A 363 5.30 -7.23 16.91
CA ASP A 363 4.28 -6.22 16.61
C ASP A 363 3.01 -6.89 16.08
N TYR A 364 1.85 -6.26 16.29
CA TYR A 364 0.67 -6.58 15.50
C TYR A 364 0.69 -5.73 14.23
N ARG A 365 0.73 -6.41 13.07
CA ARG A 365 0.65 -5.81 11.73
C ARG A 365 -0.73 -6.09 11.15
N ALA A 366 -1.44 -5.08 10.67
CA ALA A 366 -2.82 -5.29 10.24
C ALA A 366 -3.27 -4.40 9.08
N GLN A 367 -4.12 -4.97 8.24
CA GLN A 367 -4.88 -4.31 7.18
C GLN A 367 -6.32 -4.04 7.65
N PHE A 368 -6.54 -2.92 8.33
CA PHE A 368 -7.82 -2.56 8.96
C PHE A 368 -8.75 -1.75 8.03
N TYR A 369 -8.92 -2.20 6.78
CA TYR A 369 -9.85 -1.63 5.81
C TYR A 369 -10.83 -2.69 5.29
N GLY A 370 -11.84 -2.26 4.54
CA GLY A 370 -12.94 -3.13 4.05
C GLY A 370 -14.25 -3.01 4.81
N ASP A 371 -14.25 -2.27 5.91
CA ASP A 371 -15.38 -2.04 6.79
C ASP A 371 -15.41 -0.57 7.26
N PRO A 372 -16.48 -0.09 7.95
CA PRO A 372 -16.57 1.30 8.37
C PRO A 372 -15.63 1.64 9.55
N ILE A 373 -14.31 1.55 9.30
CA ILE A 373 -13.23 1.82 10.25
C ILE A 373 -12.74 3.24 10.09
N ALA A 374 -12.51 3.94 11.20
CA ALA A 374 -11.66 5.12 11.23
C ALA A 374 -10.19 4.70 11.00
N THR A 375 -9.79 4.43 9.76
CA THR A 375 -8.48 3.84 9.38
C THR A 375 -7.30 4.59 10.01
N GLY A 376 -7.30 5.92 9.98
CA GLY A 376 -6.24 6.71 10.62
C GLY A 376 -6.18 6.57 12.15
N ARG A 377 -7.30 6.21 12.81
CA ARG A 377 -7.34 5.92 14.26
C ARG A 377 -6.88 4.49 14.54
N ALA A 378 -7.28 3.52 13.73
CA ALA A 378 -6.78 2.14 13.83
C ALA A 378 -5.24 2.12 13.71
N ALA A 379 -4.68 2.87 12.76
CA ALA A 379 -3.23 3.01 12.59
C ALA A 379 -2.50 3.58 13.83
N GLN A 380 -3.18 4.28 14.74
CA GLN A 380 -2.57 4.83 15.96
C GLN A 380 -2.39 3.79 17.07
N VAL A 381 -3.09 2.65 16.98
CA VAL A 381 -3.06 1.59 18.00
C VAL A 381 -2.48 0.28 17.47
N THR A 382 -2.17 0.20 16.18
CA THR A 382 -1.49 -0.93 15.54
C THR A 382 0.04 -0.71 15.52
N GLY A 383 0.82 -1.75 15.85
CA GLY A 383 2.29 -1.66 15.87
C GLY A 383 2.90 -1.39 14.50
N ILE A 384 2.42 -2.09 13.47
CA ILE A 384 2.77 -1.83 12.06
C ILE A 384 1.48 -1.72 11.24
N PRO A 385 0.98 -0.51 10.95
CA PRO A 385 -0.19 -0.38 10.09
C PRO A 385 0.16 -0.69 8.63
N GLU A 386 -0.73 -1.40 7.94
CA GLU A 386 -0.52 -1.87 6.58
C GLU A 386 -1.63 -1.43 5.60
N GLY A 387 -1.24 -1.03 4.39
CA GLY A 387 -2.13 -0.93 3.22
C GLY A 387 -1.85 -2.02 2.18
N GLU A 388 -2.53 -1.98 1.04
CA GLU A 388 -2.35 -2.98 -0.02
C GLU A 388 -2.54 -2.37 -1.42
N SER A 389 -1.74 -2.82 -2.37
CA SER A 389 -1.85 -2.33 -3.75
C SER A 389 -3.10 -2.79 -4.50
N ILE A 390 -3.76 -3.88 -4.11
CA ILE A 390 -4.99 -4.32 -4.79
C ILE A 390 -6.16 -3.44 -4.36
N ASP A 391 -6.48 -3.37 -3.07
CA ASP A 391 -7.64 -2.57 -2.63
C ASP A 391 -7.44 -1.08 -2.94
N PHE A 392 -6.27 -0.53 -2.60
CA PHE A 392 -6.00 0.91 -2.80
C PHE A 392 -5.71 1.22 -4.28
N GLY A 393 -5.33 0.21 -5.07
CA GLY A 393 -5.06 0.34 -6.50
C GLY A 393 -6.30 0.54 -7.37
N SER A 394 -7.50 0.44 -6.79
CA SER A 394 -8.76 0.68 -7.49
C SER A 394 -8.87 2.13 -7.98
N PRO A 395 -9.37 2.39 -9.21
CA PRO A 395 -9.44 3.74 -9.74
C PRO A 395 -10.36 4.64 -8.91
N THR A 396 -9.78 5.52 -8.09
CA THR A 396 -10.47 6.69 -7.54
C THR A 396 -10.08 7.91 -8.36
N ASN A 397 -10.96 8.91 -8.43
CA ASN A 397 -10.61 10.21 -9.02
C ASN A 397 -9.66 11.04 -8.15
N LEU A 398 -9.26 10.53 -6.99
CA LEU A 398 -8.41 11.21 -6.01
C LEU A 398 -6.97 10.68 -6.00
N GLY A 399 -6.72 9.52 -6.61
CA GLY A 399 -5.42 8.85 -6.61
C GLY A 399 -5.28 7.85 -5.46
N VAL A 400 -4.57 6.75 -5.75
CA VAL A 400 -4.37 5.61 -4.83
C VAL A 400 -3.53 5.99 -3.61
N GLU A 401 -2.74 7.06 -3.72
CA GLU A 401 -1.85 7.57 -2.69
C GLU A 401 -2.62 8.12 -1.48
N GLN A 402 -3.89 8.49 -1.64
CA GLN A 402 -4.68 9.10 -0.58
C GLN A 402 -5.00 8.11 0.54
N ASP A 403 -5.31 6.87 0.21
CA ASP A 403 -5.59 5.83 1.21
C ASP A 403 -4.34 5.51 2.02
N TYR A 404 -3.17 5.42 1.36
CA TYR A 404 -1.89 5.33 2.04
C TYR A 404 -1.61 6.51 2.97
N ARG A 405 -1.99 7.74 2.60
CA ARG A 405 -1.84 8.94 3.46
C ARG A 405 -2.75 8.90 4.69
N VAL A 406 -3.90 8.24 4.62
CA VAL A 406 -4.76 8.03 5.80
C VAL A 406 -4.06 7.11 6.80
N VAL A 407 -3.50 6.00 6.31
CA VAL A 407 -2.73 5.04 7.11
C VAL A 407 -1.49 5.72 7.71
N ALA A 408 -0.71 6.41 6.88
CA ALA A 408 0.52 7.09 7.29
C ALA A 408 0.26 8.23 8.28
N GLY A 409 -0.81 9.01 8.08
CA GLY A 409 -1.19 10.12 8.95
C GLY A 409 -1.48 9.67 10.39
N GLY A 410 -2.13 8.51 10.54
CA GLY A 410 -2.37 7.85 11.81
C GLY A 410 -1.10 7.31 12.46
N ALA A 411 -0.28 6.56 11.71
CA ALA A 411 0.99 6.00 12.19
C ALA A 411 1.94 7.09 12.71
N ARG A 412 2.04 8.21 11.98
CA ARG A 412 2.87 9.37 12.34
C ARG A 412 2.35 10.11 13.57
N ALA A 413 1.05 10.02 13.90
CA ALA A 413 0.53 10.63 15.13
C ALA A 413 1.09 9.97 16.40
N VAL A 414 1.57 8.73 16.29
CA VAL A 414 2.17 7.95 17.38
C VAL A 414 3.64 7.58 17.13
N GLN A 415 4.29 8.24 16.17
CA GLN A 415 5.73 8.11 15.87
C GLN A 415 6.15 6.72 15.33
N THR A 416 5.22 5.98 14.72
CA THR A 416 5.55 4.72 14.06
C THR A 416 6.29 4.98 12.75
N THR A 417 7.50 4.45 12.62
CA THR A 417 8.35 4.60 11.43
C THR A 417 8.17 3.48 10.41
N ARG A 418 7.58 2.34 10.78
CA ARG A 418 7.22 1.24 9.86
C ARG A 418 5.76 1.35 9.50
N ILE A 419 5.51 1.78 8.26
CA ILE A 419 4.20 1.77 7.64
C ILE A 419 4.37 0.83 6.45
N SER A 420 3.68 -0.30 6.47
CA SER A 420 3.90 -1.34 5.46
C SER A 420 2.86 -1.28 4.35
N THR A 421 3.20 -1.92 3.24
CA THR A 421 2.22 -2.29 2.21
C THR A 421 2.46 -3.73 1.79
N GLU A 422 1.39 -4.50 1.70
CA GLU A 422 1.36 -5.64 0.81
C GLU A 422 1.36 -5.10 -0.62
N CYS A 423 2.46 -5.34 -1.35
CA CYS A 423 2.59 -4.83 -2.70
C CYS A 423 2.46 -5.90 -3.75
N CYS A 424 1.83 -5.40 -4.81
CA CYS A 424 2.00 -5.78 -6.20
C CYS A 424 1.21 -7.04 -6.55
N GLY A 425 0.29 -7.42 -5.66
CA GLY A 425 -0.82 -8.29 -5.97
C GLY A 425 -1.58 -7.79 -7.20
N ILE A 426 -1.88 -8.69 -8.13
CA ILE A 426 -2.75 -8.39 -9.26
C ILE A 426 -3.50 -9.62 -9.76
N PHE A 427 -4.80 -9.44 -9.96
CA PHE A 427 -5.64 -10.44 -10.57
C PHE A 427 -5.22 -10.70 -12.03
N ASN A 428 -5.04 -11.98 -12.35
CA ASN A 428 -4.62 -12.53 -13.63
C ASN A 428 -3.18 -12.15 -14.07
N GLY A 429 -2.36 -11.59 -13.18
CA GLY A 429 -1.00 -11.13 -13.50
C GLY A 429 0.15 -12.07 -13.11
N ALA A 430 -0.12 -13.30 -12.67
CA ALA A 430 0.93 -14.26 -12.35
C ALA A 430 1.83 -14.56 -13.57
N TYR A 431 3.14 -14.57 -13.34
CA TYR A 431 4.20 -14.72 -14.34
C TYR A 431 4.29 -13.61 -15.38
N ARG A 432 3.44 -12.57 -15.30
CA ARG A 432 3.26 -11.52 -16.31
C ARG A 432 3.75 -10.15 -15.85
N SER A 433 3.85 -9.92 -14.55
CA SER A 433 4.12 -8.59 -14.00
C SER A 433 5.55 -8.14 -14.33
N THR A 434 5.72 -6.85 -14.60
CA THR A 434 7.00 -6.24 -14.98
C THR A 434 7.63 -5.54 -13.77
N VAL A 435 8.96 -5.52 -13.70
CA VAL A 435 9.69 -4.88 -12.59
C VAL A 435 9.50 -3.37 -12.61
N ALA A 436 9.84 -2.71 -13.71
CA ALA A 436 10.11 -1.28 -13.74
C ALA A 436 8.87 -0.37 -13.81
N GLY A 437 7.90 -0.73 -14.64
CA GLY A 437 6.77 0.17 -14.90
C GLY A 437 5.72 -0.46 -15.79
N ARG A 438 4.62 0.28 -15.95
CA ARG A 438 3.53 -0.11 -16.85
C ARG A 438 3.98 0.03 -18.29
N ASP A 439 3.89 -1.08 -19.03
CA ASP A 439 4.07 -1.05 -20.46
C ASP A 439 2.74 -0.63 -21.11
N LEU A 440 2.49 0.68 -21.20
CA LEU A 440 1.24 1.25 -21.76
C LEU A 440 0.91 0.73 -23.17
N ASP A 441 1.89 0.21 -23.92
CA ASP A 441 1.67 -0.38 -25.25
C ASP A 441 1.22 -1.85 -25.19
N GLN A 442 1.36 -2.49 -24.02
CA GLN A 442 0.98 -3.87 -23.74
C GLN A 442 -0.05 -4.01 -22.60
N ASP A 443 -0.48 -2.89 -22.01
CA ASP A 443 -1.45 -2.85 -20.95
C ASP A 443 -2.79 -3.44 -21.41
N ILE A 444 -3.26 -4.41 -20.64
CA ILE A 444 -4.56 -5.03 -20.85
C ILE A 444 -5.51 -4.39 -19.84
N THR A 445 -6.34 -3.48 -20.35
CA THR A 445 -7.32 -2.75 -19.54
C THR A 445 -8.73 -3.24 -19.82
N GLY A 446 -9.60 -3.26 -18.81
CA GLY A 446 -11.00 -3.59 -19.00
C GLY A 446 -11.81 -3.68 -17.71
N PRO A 447 -13.13 -3.47 -17.77
CA PRO A 447 -14.00 -3.49 -16.59
C PRO A 447 -14.13 -4.89 -15.96
N ALA A 448 -13.68 -5.94 -16.66
CA ALA A 448 -13.66 -7.31 -16.16
C ALA A 448 -12.45 -7.61 -15.26
N TYR A 449 -11.46 -6.71 -15.18
CA TYR A 449 -10.31 -6.85 -14.31
C TYR A 449 -10.52 -6.01 -13.05
N VAL A 450 -10.29 -6.61 -11.89
CA VAL A 450 -10.20 -5.85 -10.63
C VAL A 450 -9.04 -4.86 -10.76
N ASN A 451 -9.25 -3.60 -10.38
CA ASN A 451 -8.37 -2.45 -10.65
C ASN A 451 -8.22 -2.04 -12.12
N GLY A 452 -9.02 -2.63 -13.02
CA GLY A 452 -9.05 -2.28 -14.44
C GLY A 452 -7.82 -2.75 -15.25
N LEU A 453 -6.89 -3.52 -14.65
CA LEU A 453 -5.61 -3.95 -15.23
C LEU A 453 -5.37 -5.45 -15.05
N ALA A 454 -4.69 -6.09 -16.02
CA ALA A 454 -4.24 -7.48 -15.94
C ALA A 454 -2.70 -7.66 -15.83
N GLN A 455 -1.97 -6.56 -15.64
CA GLN A 455 -0.51 -6.49 -15.43
C GLN A 455 -0.17 -5.25 -14.59
N ASN A 456 0.82 -5.37 -13.71
CA ASN A 456 1.38 -4.26 -12.93
C ASN A 456 2.83 -3.99 -13.32
N GLY A 457 3.24 -2.72 -13.14
CA GLY A 457 4.64 -2.33 -13.00
C GLY A 457 4.98 -2.24 -11.52
N ASN A 458 5.77 -3.19 -11.01
CA ASN A 458 6.01 -3.37 -9.58
C ASN A 458 6.60 -2.12 -8.91
N LEU A 459 7.62 -1.51 -9.51
CA LEU A 459 8.23 -0.29 -8.97
C LEU A 459 7.27 0.91 -9.03
N ASP A 460 6.51 1.11 -10.12
CA ASP A 460 5.47 2.15 -10.20
C ASP A 460 4.46 2.02 -9.05
N THR A 461 4.00 0.81 -8.76
CA THR A 461 3.09 0.55 -7.63
C THR A 461 3.72 0.88 -6.28
N ILE A 462 4.99 0.51 -6.06
CA ILE A 462 5.71 0.80 -4.82
C ILE A 462 5.95 2.29 -4.64
N TYR A 463 6.33 2.99 -5.71
CA TYR A 463 6.66 4.42 -5.63
C TYR A 463 5.43 5.29 -5.34
N LYS A 464 4.23 4.89 -5.80
CA LYS A 464 2.96 5.48 -5.34
C LYS A 464 2.74 5.27 -3.86
N ALA A 465 2.99 4.05 -3.35
CA ALA A 465 2.88 3.76 -1.93
C ALA A 465 3.88 4.60 -1.11
N TYR A 466 5.13 4.77 -1.57
CA TYR A 466 6.12 5.67 -0.95
C TYR A 466 5.66 7.13 -0.96
N ALA A 467 5.11 7.63 -2.06
CA ALA A 467 4.52 8.98 -2.14
C ALA A 467 3.29 9.15 -1.22
N GLY A 468 2.61 8.04 -0.90
CA GLY A 468 1.55 7.95 0.10
C GLY A 468 2.05 7.84 1.55
N GLY A 469 3.35 7.63 1.76
CA GLY A 469 3.98 7.61 3.09
C GLY A 469 4.40 6.23 3.61
N VAL A 470 4.27 5.18 2.81
CA VAL A 470 4.75 3.82 3.13
C VAL A 470 6.28 3.81 3.27
N THR A 471 6.78 2.99 4.19
CA THR A 471 8.22 2.86 4.49
C THR A 471 8.70 1.40 4.53
N GLN A 472 7.82 0.42 4.32
CA GLN A 472 8.15 -1.00 4.25
C GLN A 472 7.32 -1.73 3.17
N VAL A 473 7.99 -2.40 2.24
CA VAL A 473 7.36 -3.23 1.22
C VAL A 473 7.32 -4.69 1.69
N VAL A 474 6.18 -5.34 1.52
CA VAL A 474 6.02 -6.79 1.57
C VAL A 474 5.55 -7.26 0.21
N TRP A 475 6.39 -7.98 -0.53
CA TRP A 475 6.05 -8.51 -1.85
C TRP A 475 4.95 -9.58 -1.74
N HIS A 476 3.89 -9.45 -2.54
CA HIS A 476 2.84 -10.47 -2.75
C HIS A 476 3.12 -11.27 -4.04
N GLY A 477 3.73 -12.45 -4.01
CA GLY A 477 4.34 -13.17 -2.92
C GLY A 477 5.28 -14.26 -3.47
N PHE A 478 6.04 -14.91 -2.60
CA PHE A 478 6.82 -16.11 -2.89
C PHE A 478 5.94 -17.33 -2.63
N ALA A 479 5.99 -18.35 -3.49
CA ALA A 479 5.31 -19.62 -3.18
C ALA A 479 6.34 -20.73 -2.97
N TYR A 480 6.03 -21.64 -2.06
CA TYR A 480 6.77 -22.89 -1.88
C TYR A 480 7.03 -23.60 -3.22
N ALA A 481 8.16 -24.26 -3.40
CA ALA A 481 8.64 -24.69 -4.71
C ALA A 481 7.73 -25.74 -5.35
N GLU A 482 7.34 -26.75 -4.56
CA GLU A 482 6.63 -27.92 -5.03
C GLU A 482 5.32 -28.13 -4.29
N ALA A 483 4.22 -28.30 -5.03
CA ALA A 483 3.05 -28.92 -4.43
C ALA A 483 3.42 -30.37 -4.01
N PRO A 484 2.73 -31.00 -3.06
CA PRO A 484 2.92 -32.42 -2.75
C PRO A 484 3.05 -33.32 -3.99
N THR A 485 4.03 -34.24 -4.00
CA THR A 485 4.24 -35.21 -5.09
C THR A 485 2.99 -36.04 -5.40
N GLY A 486 2.61 -36.14 -6.67
CA GLY A 486 1.55 -37.03 -7.17
C GLY A 486 0.19 -36.38 -7.42
N LEU A 487 0.08 -35.05 -7.21
CA LEU A 487 -1.17 -34.30 -7.38
C LEU A 487 -1.02 -33.25 -8.48
N ALA A 488 -0.72 -33.71 -9.70
CA ALA A 488 -1.24 -33.00 -10.87
C ALA A 488 -2.76 -33.12 -10.74
N SER A 489 -3.44 -32.01 -10.46
CA SER A 489 -4.88 -32.08 -10.26
C SER A 489 -5.56 -32.70 -11.48
N PRO A 490 -6.50 -33.63 -11.29
CA PRO A 490 -7.35 -34.11 -12.38
C PRO A 490 -8.28 -33.01 -12.91
N ASN A 491 -8.41 -31.88 -12.22
CA ASN A 491 -9.06 -30.68 -12.72
C ASN A 491 -8.05 -29.84 -13.51
N SER A 492 -8.40 -29.47 -14.74
CA SER A 492 -7.66 -28.50 -15.53
C SER A 492 -7.64 -27.14 -14.81
N GLY A 493 -6.65 -26.90 -13.94
CA GLY A 493 -6.50 -25.62 -13.24
C GLY A 493 -6.33 -25.63 -11.72
N GLU A 494 -5.83 -26.69 -11.08
CA GLU A 494 -5.41 -26.61 -9.66
C GLU A 494 -3.90 -26.86 -9.50
N GLY A 495 -3.28 -26.08 -8.61
CA GLY A 495 -1.83 -25.85 -8.49
C GLY A 495 -0.97 -27.11 -8.34
N GLY A 496 -0.01 -27.25 -9.26
CA GLY A 496 0.94 -28.37 -9.34
C GLY A 496 1.55 -28.60 -10.74
N ALA A 497 1.29 -27.70 -11.70
CA ALA A 497 1.93 -27.70 -13.01
C ALA A 497 3.20 -26.85 -12.98
N TRP A 498 4.08 -27.04 -13.97
CA TRP A 498 5.20 -26.11 -14.16
C TRP A 498 4.69 -24.67 -14.27
N PRO A 499 5.29 -23.69 -13.55
CA PRO A 499 6.58 -23.71 -12.84
C PRO A 499 6.61 -24.06 -11.33
N GLY A 500 5.60 -24.74 -10.78
CA GLY A 500 5.59 -25.20 -9.39
C GLY A 500 4.28 -24.92 -8.67
N TYR A 501 4.30 -24.90 -7.34
CA TYR A 501 3.10 -24.60 -6.56
C TYR A 501 2.60 -23.17 -6.85
N ASN A 502 1.32 -23.07 -7.19
CA ASN A 502 0.61 -21.80 -7.34
C ASN A 502 -0.67 -21.87 -6.48
N PRO A 503 -0.67 -21.28 -5.27
CA PRO A 503 -1.82 -21.31 -4.36
C PRO A 503 -3.03 -20.55 -4.90
N TRP A 504 -2.77 -19.58 -5.79
CA TRP A 504 -3.79 -18.70 -6.34
C TRP A 504 -4.45 -19.21 -7.60
N ASN A 505 -4.10 -20.39 -8.11
CA ASN A 505 -4.79 -20.99 -9.24
C ASN A 505 -6.19 -21.50 -8.82
N ILE A 506 -7.10 -20.56 -8.59
CA ILE A 506 -8.44 -20.80 -8.05
C ILE A 506 -9.37 -21.13 -9.21
N GLN A 507 -9.93 -22.34 -9.18
CA GLN A 507 -10.90 -22.85 -10.15
C GLN A 507 -10.42 -22.83 -11.62
N GLY A 508 -9.09 -22.75 -11.85
CA GLY A 508 -8.51 -22.73 -13.19
C GLY A 508 -8.76 -21.47 -14.01
N PHE A 509 -9.19 -20.36 -13.42
CA PHE A 509 -9.41 -19.10 -14.15
C PHE A 509 -9.00 -17.84 -13.41
N LEU A 510 -8.88 -17.87 -12.08
CA LEU A 510 -8.39 -16.74 -11.29
C LEU A 510 -6.97 -17.04 -10.83
N ASN A 511 -6.08 -16.05 -10.88
CA ASN A 511 -4.77 -16.07 -10.24
C ASN A 511 -4.45 -14.69 -9.67
N VAL A 512 -3.72 -14.61 -8.56
CA VAL A 512 -3.26 -13.36 -7.97
C VAL A 512 -1.74 -13.43 -7.90
N GLY A 513 -1.09 -12.83 -8.88
CA GLY A 513 0.37 -12.82 -9.01
C GLY A 513 1.00 -11.70 -8.19
N GLU A 514 2.33 -11.66 -8.03
CA GLU A 514 3.34 -12.50 -8.69
C GLU A 514 3.74 -13.73 -7.85
N LEU A 515 4.41 -14.69 -8.48
CA LEU A 515 4.89 -15.95 -7.91
C LEU A 515 6.41 -15.91 -7.76
N PHE A 516 6.91 -14.94 -6.99
CA PHE A 516 8.33 -14.66 -6.78
C PHE A 516 9.13 -15.91 -6.40
N GLY A 517 10.39 -15.94 -6.82
CA GLY A 517 11.33 -17.02 -6.55
C GLY A 517 12.14 -17.43 -7.78
N PRO A 518 13.07 -18.39 -7.63
CA PRO A 518 14.05 -18.76 -8.66
C PRO A 518 13.47 -19.37 -9.94
N ARG A 519 12.16 -19.62 -9.97
CA ARG A 519 11.41 -20.02 -11.16
C ARG A 519 11.20 -18.87 -12.15
N LEU A 520 11.28 -17.62 -11.72
CA LEU A 520 11.18 -16.46 -12.61
C LEU A 520 12.56 -16.13 -13.23
N PRO A 521 12.65 -15.86 -14.55
CA PRO A 521 13.91 -15.42 -15.15
C PRO A 521 14.44 -14.13 -14.53
N THR A 522 13.56 -13.21 -14.14
CA THR A 522 13.90 -11.94 -13.49
C THR A 522 14.41 -12.09 -12.06
N TRP A 523 14.22 -13.23 -11.38
CA TRP A 523 14.62 -13.41 -9.97
C TRP A 523 16.11 -13.15 -9.72
N GLN A 524 16.95 -13.47 -10.70
CA GLN A 524 18.39 -13.21 -10.63
C GLN A 524 18.74 -11.72 -10.51
N ASP A 525 17.81 -10.83 -10.85
CA ASP A 525 17.98 -9.38 -10.86
C ASP A 525 17.33 -8.72 -9.63
N TYR A 526 16.47 -9.44 -8.88
CA TYR A 526 15.75 -8.91 -7.71
C TYR A 526 16.66 -8.51 -6.55
N ARG A 527 17.90 -9.00 -6.48
CA ARG A 527 18.87 -8.47 -5.52
C ARG A 527 19.10 -6.98 -5.69
N SER A 528 19.26 -6.52 -6.94
CA SER A 528 19.46 -5.10 -7.22
C SER A 528 18.19 -4.27 -6.95
N VAL A 529 17.01 -4.83 -7.28
CA VAL A 529 15.71 -4.23 -6.97
C VAL A 529 15.54 -4.06 -5.47
N ASN A 530 15.74 -5.12 -4.68
CA ASN A 530 15.59 -5.07 -3.23
C ASN A 530 16.67 -4.21 -2.56
N ASP A 531 17.90 -4.16 -3.08
CA ASP A 531 18.93 -3.22 -2.61
C ASP A 531 18.51 -1.76 -2.88
N SER A 532 17.87 -1.47 -4.02
CA SER A 532 17.34 -0.15 -4.34
C SER A 532 16.22 0.27 -3.39
N LEU A 533 15.19 -0.57 -3.26
CA LEU A 533 14.09 -0.33 -2.35
C LEU A 533 14.54 -0.22 -0.89
N ALA A 534 15.54 -1.01 -0.46
CA ALA A 534 16.07 -0.92 0.89
C ALA A 534 16.75 0.44 1.17
N ARG A 535 17.35 1.05 0.16
CA ARG A 535 17.95 2.39 0.25
C ARG A 535 16.88 3.47 0.31
N ASP A 536 15.81 3.35 -0.47
CA ASP A 536 14.67 4.25 -0.39
C ASP A 536 13.96 4.15 0.97
N GLN A 537 13.71 2.92 1.45
CA GLN A 537 13.15 2.68 2.79
C GLN A 537 14.07 3.20 3.91
N LEU A 538 15.39 3.15 3.74
CA LEU A 538 16.34 3.77 4.67
C LEU A 538 16.13 5.29 4.73
N VAL A 539 16.04 5.95 3.57
CA VAL A 539 15.79 7.40 3.44
C VAL A 539 14.45 7.78 4.08
N LEU A 540 13.38 7.07 3.71
CA LEU A 540 12.00 7.33 4.15
C LEU A 540 11.82 7.20 5.68
N ARG A 541 12.73 6.53 6.38
CA ARG A 541 12.70 6.37 7.84
C ARG A 541 13.67 7.30 8.59
N GLN A 542 14.50 8.11 7.92
CA GLN A 542 15.44 9.01 8.62
C GLN A 542 14.72 10.18 9.30
N GLY A 543 15.01 10.46 10.58
CA GLY A 543 14.55 11.69 11.25
C GLY A 543 13.03 11.85 11.36
N ASP A 544 12.54 13.07 11.17
CA ASP A 544 11.14 13.45 11.34
C ASP A 544 10.46 13.65 9.97
N PRO A 545 9.20 13.21 9.78
CA PRO A 545 8.45 13.49 8.56
C PRO A 545 8.03 14.96 8.51
N MET A 546 8.32 15.60 7.39
CA MET A 546 8.01 17.01 7.15
C MET A 546 6.86 17.11 6.15
N LEU A 547 5.74 17.67 6.60
CA LEU A 547 4.52 17.83 5.80
C LEU A 547 4.09 19.29 5.85
N ASP A 548 3.60 19.82 4.73
CA ASP A 548 3.13 21.21 4.68
C ASP A 548 1.77 21.36 5.36
N LEU A 549 0.83 20.46 5.09
CA LEU A 549 -0.56 20.60 5.52
C LEU A 549 -1.03 19.39 6.35
N ALA A 550 -1.91 19.66 7.31
CA ALA A 550 -2.71 18.66 7.99
C ALA A 550 -4.16 18.77 7.48
N VAL A 551 -4.68 17.76 6.79
CA VAL A 551 -6.07 17.76 6.32
C VAL A 551 -6.93 17.03 7.34
N TYR A 552 -7.89 17.71 7.94
CA TYR A 552 -8.82 17.08 8.89
C TYR A 552 -9.65 16.00 8.16
N TYR A 553 -9.67 14.79 8.71
CA TYR A 553 -10.36 13.63 8.13
C TYR A 553 -10.95 12.77 9.25
N GLN A 554 -12.26 12.62 9.22
CA GLN A 554 -13.03 11.88 10.24
C GLN A 554 -13.95 10.82 9.64
N ASP A 555 -13.80 10.54 8.35
CA ASP A 555 -14.67 9.63 7.63
C ASP A 555 -14.32 8.18 7.99
N LEU A 556 -15.30 7.30 7.85
CA LEU A 556 -15.19 5.87 8.16
C LEU A 556 -15.12 5.07 6.86
N GLY A 557 -14.13 4.19 6.79
CA GLY A 557 -13.75 3.48 5.57
C GLY A 557 -12.77 4.27 4.70
N LEU A 558 -12.26 3.60 3.67
CA LEU A 558 -11.45 4.17 2.61
C LEU A 558 -12.24 4.16 1.29
N ALA A 559 -11.60 4.38 0.14
CA ALA A 559 -12.20 4.02 -1.15
C ALA A 559 -11.50 2.83 -1.81
N GLY A 560 -12.10 1.66 -1.65
CA GLY A 560 -11.74 0.45 -2.37
C GLY A 560 -13.00 -0.24 -2.91
N GLN A 561 -12.83 -1.05 -3.95
CA GLN A 561 -13.89 -1.91 -4.49
C GLN A 561 -13.60 -3.40 -4.26
N SER A 562 -12.41 -3.76 -3.79
CA SER A 562 -11.94 -5.16 -3.86
C SER A 562 -12.49 -6.01 -2.72
N VAL A 563 -12.65 -5.44 -1.52
CA VAL A 563 -13.18 -6.17 -0.35
C VAL A 563 -14.65 -5.86 -0.04
N SER A 564 -15.13 -4.63 -0.27
CA SER A 564 -16.54 -4.24 -0.13
C SER A 564 -16.82 -2.87 -0.79
N PRO A 565 -18.07 -2.55 -1.19
CA PRO A 565 -18.41 -1.21 -1.70
C PRO A 565 -18.40 -0.19 -0.56
N GLN A 566 -17.34 0.61 -0.49
CA GLN A 566 -17.16 1.67 0.50
C GLN A 566 -17.84 2.99 0.06
N GLU A 567 -18.06 3.93 0.99
CA GLU A 567 -18.62 5.24 0.64
C GLU A 567 -17.67 6.03 -0.27
N THR A 568 -18.23 6.96 -1.05
CA THR A 568 -17.39 7.87 -1.83
C THR A 568 -16.55 8.72 -0.87
N PRO A 569 -15.22 8.79 -1.03
CA PRO A 569 -14.37 9.56 -0.13
C PRO A 569 -14.82 11.00 -0.09
N GLY A 570 -15.26 11.43 1.09
CA GLY A 570 -15.42 12.83 1.41
C GLY A 570 -14.06 13.44 1.73
N HIS A 571 -13.98 14.76 1.61
CA HIS A 571 -13.03 15.56 2.40
C HIS A 571 -11.52 15.34 2.16
N MET A 572 -11.15 14.60 1.12
CA MET A 572 -9.76 14.40 0.70
C MET A 572 -9.28 15.46 -0.30
N LEU A 573 -7.96 15.69 -0.33
CA LEU A 573 -7.30 16.44 -1.41
C LEU A 573 -6.76 15.40 -2.41
N GLY A 574 -7.20 15.42 -3.67
CA GLY A 574 -6.72 14.46 -4.67
C GLY A 574 -5.29 14.73 -5.16
N VAL A 575 -4.60 13.73 -5.71
CA VAL A 575 -3.25 13.87 -6.29
C VAL A 575 -3.19 14.79 -7.51
N ASP A 576 -4.32 15.02 -8.18
CA ASP A 576 -4.47 15.95 -9.30
C ASP A 576 -5.00 17.33 -8.88
N SER A 577 -5.16 17.58 -7.57
CA SER A 577 -5.66 18.84 -7.02
C SER A 577 -4.73 20.03 -7.31
N ALA A 578 -5.25 21.26 -7.25
CA ALA A 578 -4.40 22.44 -7.40
C ALA A 578 -3.32 22.51 -6.31
N THR A 579 -3.64 22.00 -5.12
CA THR A 579 -2.75 21.87 -3.96
C THR A 579 -1.59 20.92 -4.23
N ALA A 580 -1.87 19.70 -4.71
CA ALA A 580 -0.83 18.75 -5.09
C ALA A 580 0.03 19.28 -6.24
N ARG A 581 -0.58 19.90 -7.27
CA ARG A 581 0.13 20.50 -8.42
C ARG A 581 1.06 21.65 -8.05
N ALA A 582 0.80 22.31 -6.94
CA ALA A 582 1.62 23.38 -6.40
C ALA A 582 2.79 22.87 -5.54
N GLY A 583 2.87 21.56 -5.26
CA GLY A 583 3.96 20.94 -4.50
C GLY A 583 3.68 20.76 -3.00
N TYR A 584 2.47 21.09 -2.52
CA TYR A 584 2.15 20.91 -1.09
C TYR A 584 2.06 19.43 -0.73
N SER A 585 2.82 19.05 0.29
CA SER A 585 2.75 17.75 0.95
C SER A 585 1.71 17.77 2.07
N TYR A 586 0.99 16.66 2.26
CA TYR A 586 -0.05 16.56 3.28
C TYR A 586 -0.35 15.12 3.67
N ASP A 587 -0.89 14.97 4.88
CA ASP A 587 -1.53 13.76 5.37
C ASP A 587 -2.88 14.09 5.99
N TYR A 588 -3.63 13.04 6.30
CA TYR A 588 -4.92 13.11 6.98
C TYR A 588 -4.78 13.02 8.51
N LEU A 589 -5.44 13.95 9.19
CA LEU A 589 -5.42 14.09 10.64
C LEU A 589 -6.78 13.72 11.22
N THR A 590 -6.79 12.69 12.08
CA THR A 590 -8.02 12.25 12.75
C THR A 590 -8.41 13.17 13.91
N PRO A 591 -9.69 13.15 14.34
CA PRO A 591 -10.13 13.84 15.54
C PRO A 591 -9.34 13.46 16.80
N ASP A 592 -9.04 12.18 16.99
CA ASP A 592 -8.28 11.66 18.14
C ASP A 592 -6.86 12.22 18.19
N ALA A 593 -6.20 12.31 17.03
CA ALA A 593 -4.84 12.85 16.93
C ALA A 593 -4.76 14.33 17.33
N LEU A 594 -5.86 15.11 17.24
CA LEU A 594 -5.87 16.52 17.63
C LEU A 594 -5.64 16.73 19.13
N ALA A 595 -6.06 15.81 19.99
CA ALA A 595 -6.01 16.00 21.45
C ALA A 595 -4.57 16.24 21.98
N GLY A 596 -3.57 15.62 21.35
CA GLY A 596 -2.15 15.72 21.72
C GLY A 596 -1.32 16.77 20.96
N THR A 597 -1.92 17.50 20.01
CA THR A 597 -1.21 18.51 19.20
C THR A 597 -0.88 19.76 19.99
N PHE A 598 0.00 20.64 19.51
CA PHE A 598 0.19 22.01 20.04
C PHE A 598 0.77 22.91 18.95
N VAL A 599 0.83 24.23 19.18
CA VAL A 599 1.55 25.14 18.28
C VAL A 599 2.99 25.29 18.75
N GLY A 600 3.93 24.80 17.94
CA GLY A 600 5.37 24.97 18.13
C GLY A 600 5.98 25.66 16.92
N ASP A 601 6.68 26.78 17.11
CA ASP A 601 7.26 27.59 16.03
C ASP A 601 6.22 28.02 14.96
N GLY A 602 4.99 28.30 15.37
CA GLY A 602 3.89 28.68 14.47
C GLY A 602 3.34 27.53 13.62
N ARG A 603 3.77 26.29 13.87
CA ARG A 603 3.35 25.08 13.17
C ARG A 603 2.56 24.16 14.09
N LEU A 604 1.68 23.36 13.50
CA LEU A 604 1.00 22.26 14.19
C LEU A 604 2.07 21.21 14.51
N ALA A 605 2.52 21.22 15.75
CA ALA A 605 3.47 20.26 16.26
C ALA A 605 2.73 19.06 16.85
N ARG A 606 3.15 17.88 16.39
CA ARG A 606 3.00 16.61 17.11
C ARG A 606 4.34 16.28 17.77
N ARG A 607 4.48 15.13 18.45
CA ARG A 607 5.74 14.77 19.11
C ARG A 607 6.97 14.74 18.16
N ASP A 608 6.79 14.77 16.83
CA ASP A 608 7.83 14.67 15.80
C ASP A 608 7.43 15.18 14.39
N GLY A 609 6.42 16.05 14.25
CA GLY A 609 6.04 16.57 12.92
C GLY A 609 5.49 17.99 12.99
N LYS A 610 5.93 18.87 12.10
CA LYS A 610 5.57 20.30 12.09
C LYS A 610 4.84 20.71 10.81
N GLN A 611 3.51 20.62 10.81
CA GLN A 611 2.66 21.06 9.69
C GLN A 611 2.40 22.57 9.74
N LYS A 612 2.44 23.23 8.59
CA LYS A 612 2.36 24.69 8.48
C LYS A 612 0.92 25.23 8.57
N ALA A 613 -0.09 24.43 8.19
CA ALA A 613 -1.50 24.81 8.27
C ALA A 613 -2.42 23.60 8.46
N LEU A 614 -3.61 23.84 9.02
CA LEU A 614 -4.71 22.86 9.09
C LEU A 614 -5.78 23.18 8.04
N ILE A 615 -6.21 22.17 7.29
CA ILE A 615 -7.20 22.29 6.22
C ILE A 615 -8.49 21.59 6.61
N LEU A 616 -9.62 22.29 6.46
CA LEU A 616 -10.96 21.70 6.51
C LEU A 616 -11.50 21.60 5.08
N ALA A 617 -11.36 20.44 4.45
CA ALA A 617 -11.68 20.27 3.03
C ALA A 617 -13.15 19.86 2.83
N ASN A 618 -14.03 20.82 2.59
CA ASN A 618 -15.49 20.59 2.49
C ASN A 618 -16.10 19.85 3.70
N GLN A 619 -15.43 19.86 4.85
CA GLN A 619 -15.83 19.10 6.03
C GLN A 619 -17.16 19.64 6.57
N THR A 620 -18.22 18.82 6.52
CA THR A 620 -19.56 19.26 6.92
C THR A 620 -19.89 18.96 8.38
N THR A 621 -19.23 17.95 8.96
CA THR A 621 -19.43 17.54 10.35
C THR A 621 -18.14 17.57 11.16
N MET A 622 -18.22 17.79 12.47
CA MET A 622 -17.07 17.82 13.38
C MET A 622 -17.49 17.63 14.85
N PRO A 623 -16.81 16.78 15.65
CA PRO A 623 -17.07 16.71 17.09
C PRO A 623 -16.75 18.05 17.77
N VAL A 624 -17.58 18.46 18.74
CA VAL A 624 -17.36 19.71 19.49
C VAL A 624 -15.95 19.79 20.12
N PRO A 625 -15.40 18.72 20.73
CA PRO A 625 -14.03 18.77 21.27
C PRO A 625 -12.96 19.03 20.20
N ALA A 626 -13.12 18.47 18.99
CA ALA A 626 -12.21 18.71 17.88
C ALA A 626 -12.28 20.18 17.41
N ALA A 627 -13.48 20.73 17.28
CA ALA A 627 -13.68 22.14 16.94
C ALA A 627 -13.06 23.08 17.99
N GLN A 628 -13.23 22.78 19.28
CA GLN A 628 -12.62 23.54 20.38
C GLN A 628 -11.10 23.45 20.34
N ARG A 629 -10.56 22.27 20.01
CA ARG A 629 -9.11 22.08 19.88
C ARG A 629 -8.57 22.90 18.72
N ILE A 630 -9.20 22.86 17.56
CA ILE A 630 -8.81 23.66 16.38
C ILE A 630 -8.91 25.16 16.68
N LEU A 631 -9.96 25.61 17.36
CA LEU A 631 -10.08 27.00 17.83
C LEU A 631 -8.90 27.40 18.73
N THR A 632 -8.53 26.54 19.67
CA THR A 632 -7.39 26.79 20.56
C THR A 632 -6.08 26.91 19.77
N LEU A 633 -5.86 26.03 18.79
CA LEU A 633 -4.67 26.08 17.94
C LEU A 633 -4.64 27.33 17.07
N ALA A 634 -5.78 27.73 16.50
CA ALA A 634 -5.90 28.96 15.73
C ALA A 634 -5.62 30.22 16.58
N GLN A 635 -6.12 30.25 17.81
CA GLN A 635 -5.82 31.32 18.78
C GLN A 635 -4.32 31.37 19.16
N GLN A 636 -3.62 30.25 19.10
CA GLN A 636 -2.17 30.14 19.30
C GLN A 636 -1.37 30.51 18.04
N GLY A 637 -2.04 30.89 16.94
CA GLY A 637 -1.41 31.36 15.72
C GLY A 637 -1.26 30.32 14.62
N LEU A 638 -1.85 29.12 14.76
CA LEU A 638 -1.87 28.14 13.67
C LEU A 638 -2.77 28.64 12.52
N PRO A 639 -2.28 28.72 11.27
CA PRO A 639 -3.12 28.97 10.11
C PRO A 639 -4.14 27.85 9.89
N VAL A 640 -5.39 28.23 9.66
CA VAL A 640 -6.46 27.29 9.29
C VAL A 640 -7.14 27.76 8.03
N VAL A 641 -7.33 26.86 7.05
CA VAL A 641 -8.06 27.18 5.82
C VAL A 641 -9.26 26.26 5.67
N VAL A 642 -10.44 26.86 5.52
CA VAL A 642 -11.70 26.17 5.25
C VAL A 642 -11.99 26.22 3.76
N ILE A 643 -12.12 25.07 3.11
CA ILE A 643 -12.60 24.97 1.73
C ILE A 643 -14.11 24.72 1.76
N GLY A 644 -14.87 25.53 1.05
CA GLY A 644 -16.32 25.41 0.98
C GLY A 644 -16.99 25.81 2.29
N ALA A 645 -18.06 25.11 2.68
CA ALA A 645 -18.78 25.38 3.92
C ALA A 645 -17.97 24.89 5.14
N ALA A 646 -18.03 25.65 6.23
CA ALA A 646 -17.49 25.20 7.52
C ALA A 646 -18.41 24.14 8.17
N PRO A 647 -17.87 23.28 9.06
CA PRO A 647 -18.69 22.28 9.75
C PRO A 647 -19.85 22.92 10.50
N SER A 648 -21.04 22.33 10.38
CA SER A 648 -22.27 22.88 10.99
C SER A 648 -23.07 21.86 11.79
N ALA A 649 -22.65 20.60 11.81
CA ALA A 649 -23.28 19.52 12.55
C ALA A 649 -22.25 18.61 13.23
N VAL A 650 -22.58 18.01 14.37
CA VAL A 650 -21.75 16.94 14.94
C VAL A 650 -21.97 15.63 14.15
N PRO A 651 -20.98 14.72 14.11
CA PRO A 651 -21.18 13.39 13.55
C PRO A 651 -22.23 12.64 14.37
N GLY A 652 -23.07 11.85 13.69
CA GLY A 652 -24.09 11.06 14.37
C GLY A 652 -25.28 11.87 14.92
N ALA A 653 -26.07 11.23 15.77
CA ALA A 653 -27.26 11.81 16.38
C ALA A 653 -26.84 12.76 17.50
N ALA A 654 -26.84 14.06 17.17
CA ALA A 654 -26.54 15.13 18.10
C ALA A 654 -27.44 15.05 19.34
N ALA A 655 -26.84 15.11 20.53
CA ALA A 655 -27.62 15.42 21.72
C ALA A 655 -28.23 16.82 21.58
N ALA A 656 -29.32 17.09 22.31
CA ALA A 656 -30.04 18.35 22.20
C ALA A 656 -29.10 19.54 22.45
N GLY A 657 -28.91 20.38 21.42
CA GLY A 657 -28.07 21.57 21.48
C GLY A 657 -26.61 21.39 21.04
N GLU A 658 -26.15 20.17 20.72
CA GLU A 658 -24.75 19.94 20.30
C GLU A 658 -24.41 20.56 18.95
N ASP A 659 -25.29 20.48 17.95
CA ASP A 659 -25.09 21.18 16.67
C ASP A 659 -24.97 22.69 16.88
N ALA A 660 -25.79 23.26 17.79
CA ALA A 660 -25.73 24.68 18.13
C ALA A 660 -24.43 25.03 18.88
N ALA A 661 -23.94 24.15 19.75
CA ALA A 661 -22.67 24.31 20.43
C ALA A 661 -21.50 24.26 19.43
N LEU A 662 -21.51 23.33 18.48
CA LEU A 662 -20.53 23.28 17.39
C LEU A 662 -20.56 24.56 16.56
N GLN A 663 -21.74 24.99 16.11
CA GLN A 663 -21.90 26.21 15.32
C GLN A 663 -21.36 27.44 16.06
N ALA A 664 -21.56 27.52 17.39
CA ALA A 664 -21.00 28.61 18.20
C ALA A 664 -19.47 28.58 18.24
N VAL A 665 -18.85 27.40 18.36
CA VAL A 665 -17.39 27.24 18.34
C VAL A 665 -16.82 27.52 16.95
N VAL A 666 -17.46 27.02 15.90
CA VAL A 666 -17.05 27.26 14.50
C VAL A 666 -17.18 28.74 14.14
N ALA A 667 -18.20 29.45 14.62
CA ALA A 667 -18.31 30.90 14.45
C ALA A 667 -17.15 31.65 15.12
N GLN A 668 -16.70 31.20 16.31
CA GLN A 668 -15.52 31.77 16.96
C GLN A 668 -14.23 31.44 16.22
N LEU A 669 -14.14 30.24 15.62
CA LEU A 669 -13.02 29.83 14.78
C LEU A 669 -12.92 30.73 13.54
N LEU A 670 -14.00 30.87 12.78
CA LEU A 670 -14.02 31.72 11.58
C LEU A 670 -13.74 33.21 11.86
N ALA A 671 -13.92 33.66 13.11
CA ALA A 671 -13.58 35.01 13.53
C ALA A 671 -12.09 35.20 13.89
N GLN A 672 -11.28 34.14 13.94
CA GLN A 672 -9.85 34.27 14.24
C GLN A 672 -9.09 34.89 13.04
N PRO A 673 -8.12 35.80 13.27
CA PRO A 673 -7.39 36.44 12.19
C PRO A 673 -6.60 35.50 11.27
N GLY A 674 -6.16 34.35 11.78
CA GLY A 674 -5.41 33.32 11.03
C GLY A 674 -6.29 32.26 10.37
N VAL A 675 -7.61 32.44 10.38
CA VAL A 675 -8.57 31.51 9.76
C VAL A 675 -9.09 32.12 8.46
N HIS A 676 -8.92 31.39 7.37
CA HIS A 676 -9.30 31.82 6.02
C HIS A 676 -10.31 30.85 5.43
N GLN A 677 -11.23 31.36 4.61
CA GLN A 677 -12.21 30.54 3.91
C GLN A 677 -12.12 30.80 2.41
N VAL A 678 -12.03 29.72 1.64
CA VAL A 678 -12.03 29.73 0.17
C VAL A 678 -13.24 28.95 -0.35
N ALA A 679 -13.74 29.29 -1.53
CA ALA A 679 -14.93 28.66 -2.08
C ALA A 679 -14.64 27.26 -2.64
N THR A 680 -13.45 27.05 -3.21
CA THR A 680 -13.07 25.79 -3.86
C THR A 680 -11.61 25.44 -3.59
N GLU A 681 -11.26 24.16 -3.73
CA GLU A 681 -9.89 23.66 -3.57
C GLU A 681 -8.91 24.39 -4.51
N ALA A 682 -9.34 24.74 -5.72
CA ALA A 682 -8.50 25.45 -6.70
C ALA A 682 -7.94 26.80 -6.20
N GLN A 683 -8.56 27.41 -5.18
CA GLN A 683 -8.12 28.66 -4.58
C GLN A 683 -7.16 28.45 -3.40
N LEU A 684 -7.05 27.23 -2.88
CA LEU A 684 -6.25 26.93 -1.69
C LEU A 684 -4.76 27.29 -1.86
N PRO A 685 -4.06 26.95 -2.97
CA PRO A 685 -2.64 27.28 -3.10
C PRO A 685 -2.34 28.78 -3.00
N GLN A 686 -3.19 29.61 -3.62
CA GLN A 686 -3.05 31.07 -3.57
C GLN A 686 -3.32 31.60 -2.16
N ALA A 687 -4.32 31.04 -1.47
CA ALA A 687 -4.64 31.43 -0.10
C ALA A 687 -3.51 31.08 0.88
N LEU A 688 -2.90 29.90 0.75
CA LEU A 688 -1.75 29.46 1.56
C LEU A 688 -0.53 30.36 1.33
N HIS A 689 -0.20 30.64 0.07
CA HIS A 689 0.91 31.55 -0.27
C HIS A 689 0.69 32.96 0.33
N ALA A 690 -0.53 33.50 0.24
CA ALA A 690 -0.86 34.83 0.76
C ALA A 690 -0.69 34.96 2.28
N ILE A 691 -0.69 33.85 3.02
CA ILE A 691 -0.51 33.81 4.47
C ILE A 691 0.88 33.30 4.88
N GLY A 692 1.81 33.20 3.92
CA GLY A 692 3.20 32.80 4.15
C GLY A 692 3.40 31.29 4.36
N VAL A 693 2.46 30.47 3.90
CA VAL A 693 2.59 29.01 3.90
C VAL A 693 2.93 28.57 2.48
N ASP A 694 4.22 28.34 2.24
CA ASP A 694 4.74 27.81 0.97
C ASP A 694 5.09 26.32 1.10
N PRO A 695 5.04 25.52 0.02
CA PRO A 695 5.42 24.10 0.05
C PRO A 695 6.92 23.90 0.30
N ASP A 696 7.29 22.79 0.96
CA ASP A 696 8.70 22.45 1.21
C ASP A 696 9.45 22.04 -0.07
N ALA A 697 8.76 21.54 -1.09
CA ALA A 697 9.31 21.24 -2.40
C ALA A 697 8.39 21.76 -3.51
N ALA A 698 8.89 22.67 -4.34
CA ALA A 698 8.11 23.31 -5.39
C ALA A 698 8.79 23.16 -6.77
N PRO A 699 8.13 22.57 -7.78
CA PRO A 699 8.60 22.69 -9.15
C PRO A 699 8.45 24.13 -9.64
N THR A 700 9.39 24.60 -10.47
CA THR A 700 9.39 25.98 -11.01
C THR A 700 8.10 26.31 -11.76
N ALA A 701 7.49 25.32 -12.40
CA ALA A 701 6.15 25.38 -12.96
C ALA A 701 5.26 24.35 -12.27
N THR A 702 4.06 24.76 -11.87
CA THR A 702 3.06 23.87 -11.27
C THR A 702 2.79 22.68 -12.19
N THR A 703 2.84 21.47 -11.66
CA THR A 703 2.66 20.23 -12.43
C THR A 703 2.01 19.15 -11.58
N GLY A 704 1.11 18.37 -12.17
CA GLY A 704 0.55 17.18 -11.51
C GLY A 704 1.41 15.94 -11.68
N ALA A 705 2.60 16.07 -12.26
CA ALA A 705 3.47 14.94 -12.55
C ALA A 705 4.37 14.53 -11.37
N LEU A 706 4.59 15.40 -10.39
CA LEU A 706 5.57 15.18 -9.33
C LEU A 706 4.91 15.10 -7.96
N GLU A 707 5.33 14.12 -7.17
CA GLU A 707 5.04 14.03 -5.73
C GLU A 707 6.35 13.96 -4.94
N THR A 708 6.33 14.46 -3.71
CA THR A 708 7.53 14.55 -2.87
C THR A 708 7.26 14.07 -1.46
N VAL A 709 8.26 13.43 -0.87
CA VAL A 709 8.30 13.05 0.55
C VAL A 709 9.53 13.69 1.18
N HIS A 710 9.32 14.47 2.23
CA HIS A 710 10.37 15.23 2.91
C HIS A 710 10.64 14.68 4.33
N ARG A 711 11.91 14.51 4.66
CA ARG A 711 12.41 14.05 5.96
C ARG A 711 13.51 14.98 6.48
N ASP A 712 13.41 15.46 7.72
CA ASP A 712 14.50 16.20 8.39
C ASP A 712 15.22 15.28 9.39
N ALA A 713 16.50 15.04 9.16
CA ALA A 713 17.36 14.25 10.04
C ALA A 713 18.52 15.08 10.59
N GLY A 714 18.22 15.98 11.53
CA GLY A 714 19.24 16.67 12.32
C GLY A 714 20.15 17.59 11.50
N GLY A 715 19.56 18.34 10.55
CA GLY A 715 20.27 19.28 9.69
C GLY A 715 20.63 18.73 8.30
N THR A 716 20.05 17.58 7.94
CA THR A 716 20.02 17.06 6.58
C THR A 716 18.56 16.82 6.19
N ASP A 717 18.11 17.54 5.17
CA ASP A 717 16.79 17.41 4.57
C ASP A 717 16.88 16.40 3.41
N TYR A 718 16.11 15.32 3.47
CA TYR A 718 16.00 14.32 2.40
C TYR A 718 14.67 14.46 1.67
N TYR A 719 14.73 14.46 0.34
CA TYR A 719 13.57 14.57 -0.54
C TYR A 719 13.56 13.38 -1.49
N LEU A 720 12.60 12.47 -1.33
CA LEU A 720 12.26 11.51 -2.37
C LEU A 720 11.25 12.18 -3.31
N VAL A 721 11.57 12.22 -4.60
CA VAL A 721 10.74 12.81 -5.65
C VAL A 721 10.30 11.69 -6.59
N TYR A 722 8.99 11.55 -6.81
CA TYR A 722 8.38 10.55 -7.68
C TYR A 722 7.71 11.23 -8.88
N ASN A 723 7.96 10.72 -10.09
CA ASN A 723 7.25 11.14 -11.28
C ASN A 723 6.07 10.19 -11.56
N ARG A 724 4.85 10.59 -11.19
CA ARG A 724 3.63 9.80 -11.40
C ARG A 724 3.11 9.79 -12.84
N SER A 725 3.74 10.53 -13.75
CA SER A 725 3.28 10.68 -15.13
C SER A 725 3.91 9.65 -16.07
N GLY A 726 3.22 9.36 -17.18
CA GLY A 726 3.72 8.51 -18.27
C GLY A 726 4.76 9.16 -19.18
N SER A 727 5.40 10.26 -18.75
CA SER A 727 6.38 11.02 -19.53
C SER A 727 7.54 11.49 -18.67
N THR A 728 8.72 11.65 -19.25
CA THR A 728 9.86 12.28 -18.58
C THR A 728 9.54 13.71 -18.14
N VAL A 729 9.99 14.08 -16.94
CA VAL A 729 9.87 15.44 -16.40
C VAL A 729 11.25 16.10 -16.35
N ASP A 730 11.36 17.23 -17.03
CA ASP A 730 12.52 18.13 -17.02
C ASP A 730 12.14 19.47 -16.40
N THR A 731 12.63 19.76 -15.20
CA THR A 731 12.31 21.00 -14.48
C THR A 731 13.40 21.37 -13.48
N THR A 732 13.20 22.46 -12.75
CA THR A 732 13.96 22.77 -11.53
C THR A 732 13.01 22.69 -10.34
N VAL A 733 13.44 22.00 -9.28
CA VAL A 733 12.69 21.89 -8.03
C VAL A 733 13.39 22.70 -6.96
N GLN A 734 12.68 23.64 -6.36
CA GLN A 734 13.11 24.36 -5.17
C GLN A 734 12.81 23.50 -3.95
N LEU A 735 13.84 23.23 -3.14
CA LEU A 735 13.76 22.45 -1.92
C LEU A 735 14.01 23.37 -0.73
N THR A 736 13.25 23.22 0.34
CA THR A 736 13.55 23.84 1.62
C THR A 736 14.81 23.21 2.21
N GLY A 737 15.55 23.98 3.00
CA GLY A 737 16.81 23.52 3.59
C GLY A 737 17.98 24.39 3.16
N GLY A 738 19.17 24.08 3.67
CA GLY A 738 20.34 24.90 3.41
C GLY A 738 21.63 24.11 3.36
N GLY A 739 22.64 24.68 2.72
CA GLY A 739 23.95 24.07 2.55
C GLY A 739 24.13 23.49 1.16
N ARG A 740 24.63 22.26 1.08
CA ARG A 740 25.02 21.63 -0.19
C ARG A 740 24.01 20.57 -0.60
N ALA A 741 23.80 20.45 -1.91
CA ALA A 741 22.88 19.47 -2.48
C ALA A 741 23.63 18.23 -2.97
N TYR A 742 23.01 17.07 -2.75
CA TYR A 742 23.51 15.76 -3.14
C TYR A 742 22.39 14.98 -3.82
N ARG A 743 22.75 14.09 -4.74
CA ARG A 743 21.88 13.04 -5.26
C ARG A 743 22.28 11.70 -4.66
N LEU A 744 21.30 10.99 -4.14
CA LEU A 744 21.42 9.64 -3.63
C LEU A 744 20.82 8.71 -4.68
N ASP A 745 21.68 7.89 -5.29
CA ASP A 745 21.28 6.92 -6.30
C ASP A 745 20.94 5.59 -5.60
N SER A 746 19.65 5.27 -5.55
CA SER A 746 19.15 4.06 -4.90
C SER A 746 19.58 2.78 -5.64
N TRP A 747 19.85 2.81 -6.94
CA TRP A 747 20.31 1.61 -7.65
C TRP A 747 21.78 1.29 -7.35
N THR A 748 22.65 2.29 -7.45
CA THR A 748 24.09 2.09 -7.25
C THR A 748 24.54 2.17 -5.80
N GLY A 749 23.74 2.81 -4.93
CA GLY A 749 24.12 3.13 -3.55
C GLY A 749 25.14 4.26 -3.45
N SER A 750 25.32 5.03 -4.53
CA SER A 750 26.27 6.15 -4.56
C SER A 750 25.61 7.43 -4.03
N ILE A 751 26.36 8.20 -3.26
CA ILE A 751 26.00 9.57 -2.88
C ILE A 751 26.94 10.53 -3.62
N THR A 752 26.36 11.42 -4.43
CA THR A 752 27.11 12.35 -5.27
C THR A 752 26.74 13.79 -4.95
N ALA A 753 27.73 14.66 -4.76
CA ALA A 753 27.48 16.10 -4.62
C ALA A 753 27.04 16.66 -5.99
N LEU A 754 25.99 17.48 -6.02
CA LEU A 754 25.51 18.10 -7.25
C LEU A 754 26.48 19.20 -7.71
N GLY A 755 26.86 19.13 -8.99
CA GLY A 755 27.73 20.14 -9.61
C GLY A 755 27.01 21.43 -9.96
N THR A 756 25.68 21.38 -10.15
CA THR A 756 24.83 22.55 -10.46
C THR A 756 23.64 22.62 -9.52
N TYR A 757 23.46 23.77 -8.86
CA TYR A 757 22.25 24.14 -8.12
C TYR A 757 22.31 25.63 -7.78
N THR A 758 21.21 26.20 -7.31
CA THR A 758 21.23 27.55 -6.71
C THR A 758 20.88 27.44 -5.24
N ALA A 759 21.56 28.19 -4.39
CA ALA A 759 21.27 28.23 -2.95
C ALA A 759 20.91 29.67 -2.55
N GLY A 760 19.85 29.80 -1.76
CA GLY A 760 19.41 31.04 -1.13
C GLY A 760 19.26 30.85 0.38
N ASP A 761 18.70 31.86 1.03
CA ASP A 761 18.41 31.80 2.47
C ASP A 761 17.30 30.77 2.75
N GLY A 762 17.71 29.55 3.12
CA GLY A 762 16.78 28.48 3.53
C GLY A 762 16.13 27.70 2.38
N SER A 763 16.58 27.89 1.14
CA SER A 763 16.16 27.05 0.01
C SER A 763 17.30 26.71 -0.93
N VAL A 764 17.22 25.55 -1.58
CA VAL A 764 18.14 25.09 -2.62
C VAL A 764 17.35 24.61 -3.84
N SER A 765 17.61 25.19 -5.01
CA SER A 765 16.96 24.77 -6.26
C SER A 765 17.88 23.88 -7.08
N VAL A 766 17.40 22.66 -7.39
CA VAL A 766 18.14 21.62 -8.09
C VAL A 766 17.51 21.31 -9.45
N PRO A 767 18.31 21.07 -10.50
CA PRO A 767 17.78 20.55 -11.76
C PRO A 767 17.28 19.11 -11.57
N LEU A 768 16.10 18.81 -12.13
CA LEU A 768 15.46 17.50 -12.10
C LEU A 768 15.23 17.03 -13.54
N HIS A 769 15.77 15.85 -13.83
CA HIS A 769 15.44 15.02 -14.99
C HIS A 769 15.00 13.67 -14.44
N LEU A 770 13.73 13.30 -14.61
CA LEU A 770 13.16 12.09 -14.02
C LEU A 770 12.29 11.36 -15.04
N ALA A 771 12.59 10.08 -15.28
CA ALA A 771 11.85 9.26 -16.23
C ALA A 771 10.39 9.03 -15.78
N ALA A 772 9.55 8.56 -16.70
CA ALA A 772 8.17 8.21 -16.40
C ALA A 772 8.11 7.13 -15.30
N TYR A 773 7.26 7.32 -14.29
CA TYR A 773 7.05 6.38 -13.18
C TYR A 773 8.31 6.07 -12.34
N ASP A 774 9.31 6.94 -12.37
CA ASP A 774 10.59 6.75 -11.69
C ASP A 774 10.73 7.66 -10.45
N THR A 775 11.73 7.38 -9.60
CA THR A 775 12.03 8.15 -8.39
C THR A 775 13.48 8.62 -8.33
N THR A 776 13.73 9.70 -7.59
CA THR A 776 15.09 10.08 -7.21
C THR A 776 15.12 10.71 -5.83
N VAL A 777 16.28 10.61 -5.16
CA VAL A 777 16.47 11.17 -3.82
C VAL A 777 17.48 12.30 -3.89
N PHE A 778 17.08 13.47 -3.38
CA PHE A 778 17.99 14.57 -3.07
C PHE A 778 18.22 14.68 -1.58
N ALA A 779 19.43 15.09 -1.19
CA ALA A 779 19.73 15.51 0.17
C ALA A 779 20.29 16.94 0.16
N VAL A 780 19.79 17.79 1.04
CA VAL A 780 20.31 19.14 1.28
C VAL A 780 20.87 19.16 2.70
N THR A 781 22.17 19.43 2.85
CA THR A 781 22.79 19.36 4.18
C THR A 781 23.75 20.51 4.44
N ARG A 782 23.70 21.03 5.68
CA ARG A 782 24.66 22.00 6.21
C ARG A 782 25.92 21.32 6.74
N ASN A 783 25.89 20.01 6.91
CA ASN A 783 26.94 19.21 7.51
C ASN A 783 27.58 18.31 6.44
N ASN A 784 28.91 18.17 6.43
CA ASN A 784 29.61 17.34 5.42
C ASN A 784 29.55 15.82 5.74
N GLN A 785 28.46 15.33 6.34
CA GLN A 785 28.35 13.97 6.89
C GLN A 785 28.13 12.89 5.83
N LEU A 786 27.69 13.25 4.62
CA LEU A 786 27.43 12.32 3.52
C LEU A 786 28.70 11.85 2.79
N GLY A 787 29.88 12.39 3.13
CA GLY A 787 31.19 11.87 2.72
C GLY A 787 31.55 11.99 1.23
N ALA A 788 30.67 12.51 0.37
CA ALA A 788 30.96 12.69 -1.05
C ALA A 788 32.02 13.78 -1.29
N LYS A 789 32.93 13.54 -2.24
CA LYS A 789 33.99 14.48 -2.60
C LYS A 789 33.43 15.68 -3.35
N GLN A 790 33.88 16.87 -2.98
CA GLN A 790 33.35 18.13 -3.49
C GLN A 790 34.36 19.27 -3.37
N GLY A 791 34.23 20.27 -4.25
CA GLY A 791 35.05 21.48 -4.25
C GLY A 791 34.49 22.57 -3.34
N SER A 792 35.12 23.75 -3.33
CA SER A 792 34.63 24.94 -2.60
C SER A 792 33.52 25.70 -3.33
N THR A 793 33.39 25.50 -4.64
CA THR A 793 32.44 26.21 -5.52
C THR A 793 31.55 25.23 -6.27
N HIS A 794 30.34 25.65 -6.61
CA HIS A 794 29.40 24.92 -7.47
C HIS A 794 28.94 25.81 -8.63
N ALA A 795 28.38 25.22 -9.69
CA ALA A 795 27.76 25.99 -10.77
C ALA A 795 26.35 26.44 -10.36
N VAL A 796 26.04 27.71 -10.58
CA VAL A 796 24.68 28.28 -10.44
C VAL A 796 23.94 28.15 -11.76
N THR A 797 24.63 28.39 -12.88
CA THR A 797 24.11 28.17 -14.23
C THR A 797 25.19 27.57 -15.11
N SER A 798 24.80 26.77 -16.09
CA SER A 798 25.71 26.23 -17.08
C SER A 798 24.99 25.92 -18.38
N THR A 799 25.64 26.15 -19.52
CA THR A 799 25.15 25.69 -20.83
C THR A 799 25.62 24.27 -21.17
N ALA A 800 26.21 23.55 -20.21
CA ALA A 800 26.62 22.14 -20.36
C ALA A 800 25.41 21.20 -20.36
N ASP A 801 25.59 19.97 -20.82
CA ASP A 801 24.57 18.92 -20.65
C ASP A 801 24.59 18.34 -19.22
N GLU A 802 25.74 18.43 -18.55
CA GLU A 802 25.92 18.04 -17.16
C GLU A 802 27.11 18.82 -16.57
N VAL A 803 27.00 19.20 -15.30
CA VAL A 803 28.15 19.66 -14.50
C VAL A 803 28.26 18.75 -13.28
N ARG A 804 29.46 18.25 -13.01
CA ARG A 804 29.72 17.32 -11.92
C ARG A 804 31.07 17.57 -11.26
N TYR A 805 31.24 17.05 -10.06
CA TYR A 805 32.56 16.95 -9.45
C TYR A 805 33.33 15.73 -9.99
N THR A 806 34.61 15.95 -10.27
CA THR A 806 35.59 14.89 -10.55
C THR A 806 36.01 14.19 -9.26
N GLY A 807 36.68 13.03 -9.36
CA GLY A 807 37.20 12.32 -8.19
C GLY A 807 38.24 13.09 -7.35
N GLY A 808 38.75 14.21 -7.88
CA GLY A 808 39.62 15.17 -7.17
C GLY A 808 38.88 16.37 -6.58
N GLY A 809 37.54 16.46 -6.69
CA GLY A 809 36.73 17.55 -6.15
C GLY A 809 36.68 18.82 -7.02
N SER A 810 37.31 18.83 -8.20
CA SER A 810 37.15 19.94 -9.17
C SER A 810 35.90 19.76 -10.03
N LEU A 811 35.27 20.85 -10.44
CA LEU A 811 34.13 20.81 -11.38
C LEU A 811 34.60 20.43 -12.79
N ALA A 812 33.79 19.66 -13.48
CA ALA A 812 33.90 19.35 -14.90
C ALA A 812 32.55 19.51 -15.59
N VAL A 813 32.60 19.94 -16.84
CA VAL A 813 31.43 20.05 -17.73
C VAL A 813 31.46 18.91 -18.72
N ARG A 814 30.28 18.35 -19.01
CA ARG A 814 30.08 17.40 -20.11
C ARG A 814 29.22 18.01 -21.20
N SER A 815 29.57 17.67 -22.44
CA SER A 815 28.79 18.05 -23.62
C SER A 815 28.80 16.92 -24.65
N THR A 816 27.61 16.61 -25.16
CA THR A 816 27.33 15.66 -26.26
C THR A 816 27.57 16.28 -27.64
N THR A 817 27.86 17.58 -27.69
CA THR A 817 28.20 18.31 -28.92
C THR A 817 29.49 19.11 -28.76
N ASN A 818 30.16 19.38 -29.88
CA ASN A 818 31.32 20.27 -29.92
C ASN A 818 30.85 21.73 -29.76
N ARG A 819 31.13 22.33 -28.61
CA ARG A 819 30.72 23.71 -28.29
C ARG A 819 31.58 24.30 -27.19
N THR A 820 31.58 25.62 -27.07
CA THR A 820 32.09 26.31 -25.88
C THR A 820 30.97 26.37 -24.85
N VAL A 821 31.21 25.77 -23.69
CA VAL A 821 30.28 25.79 -22.55
C VAL A 821 30.57 27.00 -21.69
N THR A 822 29.54 27.72 -21.26
CA THR A 822 29.66 28.81 -20.29
C THR A 822 29.07 28.35 -18.95
N THR A 823 29.85 28.48 -17.88
CA THR A 823 29.45 28.10 -16.52
C THR A 823 29.65 29.27 -15.58
N THR A 824 28.60 29.65 -14.86
CA THR A 824 28.66 30.69 -13.82
C THR A 824 28.69 30.01 -12.46
N LEU A 825 29.69 30.34 -11.65
CA LEU A 825 29.90 29.79 -10.31
C LEU A 825 29.15 30.62 -9.26
N ASP A 826 29.00 30.03 -8.08
CA ASP A 826 28.40 30.63 -6.89
C ASP A 826 29.15 31.84 -6.32
N ASP A 827 30.42 32.02 -6.69
CA ASP A 827 31.20 33.21 -6.38
C ASP A 827 31.10 34.33 -7.43
N GLY A 828 30.21 34.17 -8.43
CA GLY A 828 29.95 35.15 -9.49
C GLY A 828 30.93 35.08 -10.67
N ARG A 829 31.96 34.23 -10.63
CA ARG A 829 32.85 34.04 -11.80
C ARG A 829 32.12 33.30 -12.92
N THR A 830 32.31 33.75 -14.15
CA THR A 830 31.88 33.05 -15.36
C THR A 830 33.09 32.49 -16.08
N ILE A 831 33.08 31.18 -16.35
CA ILE A 831 34.16 30.43 -16.99
C ILE A 831 33.65 29.87 -18.31
N THR A 832 34.46 29.99 -19.36
CA THR A 832 34.17 29.41 -20.69
C THR A 832 35.09 28.24 -20.96
N THR A 833 34.52 27.04 -21.14
CA THR A 833 35.27 25.81 -21.36
C THR A 833 35.00 25.27 -22.77
N PRO A 834 35.99 25.21 -23.66
CA PRO A 834 35.82 24.58 -24.97
C PRO A 834 35.72 23.07 -24.83
N VAL A 835 34.63 22.48 -25.30
CA VAL A 835 34.47 21.02 -25.45
C VAL A 835 34.55 20.67 -26.93
N SER A 836 35.53 19.85 -27.29
CA SER A 836 35.82 19.45 -28.67
C SER A 836 36.14 17.96 -28.77
N GLY A 837 36.05 17.39 -29.98
CA GLY A 837 36.35 15.98 -30.22
C GLY A 837 35.18 15.04 -29.91
N VAL A 838 33.97 15.58 -29.71
CA VAL A 838 32.74 14.80 -29.52
C VAL A 838 32.19 14.39 -30.87
N THR A 839 31.88 13.11 -31.02
CA THR A 839 31.29 12.57 -32.26
C THR A 839 29.78 12.45 -32.17
N PRO A 840 29.07 12.45 -33.31
CA PRO A 840 27.62 12.28 -33.33
C PRO A 840 27.16 10.98 -32.64
N PRO A 841 25.91 10.93 -32.15
CA PRO A 841 25.28 9.71 -31.67
C PRO A 841 25.32 8.59 -32.72
N GLN A 842 25.52 7.36 -32.27
CA GLN A 842 25.56 6.17 -33.11
C GLN A 842 24.36 5.27 -32.78
N ALA A 843 23.50 5.02 -33.77
CA ALA A 843 22.42 4.05 -33.64
C ALA A 843 22.99 2.62 -33.70
N LEU A 844 22.63 1.79 -32.74
CA LEU A 844 23.08 0.40 -32.65
C LEU A 844 21.95 -0.52 -33.15
N GLY A 845 21.89 -0.72 -34.47
CA GLY A 845 20.78 -1.42 -35.12
C GLY A 845 20.97 -2.92 -35.36
N THR A 846 22.19 -3.45 -35.26
CA THR A 846 22.47 -4.87 -35.54
C THR A 846 22.98 -5.58 -34.29
N TRP A 847 22.33 -6.69 -33.92
CA TRP A 847 22.65 -7.45 -32.71
C TRP A 847 22.72 -8.94 -32.99
N GLN A 848 23.59 -9.64 -32.26
CA GLN A 848 23.56 -11.09 -32.14
C GLN A 848 22.83 -11.45 -30.85
N LEU A 849 21.73 -12.19 -30.96
CA LEU A 849 20.88 -12.62 -29.86
C LEU A 849 21.10 -14.11 -29.57
N SER A 850 21.54 -14.44 -28.36
CA SER A 850 21.50 -15.81 -27.81
C SER A 850 20.42 -15.88 -26.74
N VAL A 851 19.48 -16.82 -26.86
CA VAL A 851 18.37 -16.99 -25.92
C VAL A 851 18.54 -18.31 -25.18
N GLU A 852 18.56 -18.24 -23.85
CA GLU A 852 18.30 -19.39 -22.97
C GLU A 852 16.79 -19.46 -22.74
N SER A 853 16.11 -20.38 -23.43
CA SER A 853 14.67 -20.61 -23.32
C SER A 853 14.36 -21.52 -22.14
N TRP A 854 13.37 -21.14 -21.34
CA TRP A 854 12.95 -21.81 -20.11
C TRP A 854 11.65 -22.57 -20.38
N THR A 855 11.68 -23.89 -20.18
CA THR A 855 10.54 -24.78 -20.43
C THR A 855 10.33 -25.75 -19.27
N PRO A 856 9.19 -26.45 -19.19
CA PRO A 856 8.98 -27.49 -18.19
C PRO A 856 10.10 -28.55 -18.18
N GLY A 857 10.56 -28.90 -16.96
CA GLY A 857 11.52 -29.97 -16.69
C GLY A 857 10.86 -31.31 -16.34
N ALA A 858 11.58 -32.17 -15.61
CA ALA A 858 11.09 -33.50 -15.23
C ALA A 858 10.14 -33.48 -14.02
N THR A 859 10.22 -32.46 -13.17
CA THR A 859 9.29 -32.22 -12.06
C THR A 859 8.51 -30.92 -12.28
N GLN A 860 7.48 -30.69 -11.47
CA GLN A 860 6.67 -29.47 -11.53
C GLN A 860 7.48 -28.18 -11.30
N SER A 861 8.48 -28.19 -10.42
CA SER A 861 9.28 -26.99 -10.09
C SER A 861 10.51 -26.87 -10.99
N GLN A 862 10.93 -27.96 -11.61
CA GLN A 862 12.14 -27.98 -12.42
C GLN A 862 11.91 -27.25 -13.74
N THR A 863 12.82 -26.33 -14.05
CA THR A 863 12.86 -25.63 -15.33
C THR A 863 14.05 -26.12 -16.16
N LEU A 864 13.78 -26.62 -17.37
CA LEU A 864 14.82 -26.90 -18.35
C LEU A 864 15.24 -25.59 -19.03
N LYS A 865 16.55 -25.33 -19.03
CA LYS A 865 17.16 -24.15 -19.63
C LYS A 865 17.91 -24.56 -20.89
N THR A 866 17.39 -24.19 -22.05
CA THR A 866 17.94 -24.59 -23.36
C THR A 866 18.44 -23.38 -24.12
N VAL A 867 19.73 -23.36 -24.44
CA VAL A 867 20.31 -22.32 -25.30
C VAL A 867 19.91 -22.59 -26.75
N LEU A 868 19.16 -21.67 -27.33
CA LEU A 868 18.73 -21.71 -28.72
C LEU A 868 19.84 -21.21 -29.66
N PRO A 869 19.82 -21.58 -30.95
CA PRO A 869 20.74 -21.04 -31.94
C PRO A 869 20.72 -19.51 -31.98
N THR A 870 21.89 -18.89 -32.15
CA THR A 870 22.03 -17.43 -32.22
C THR A 870 21.23 -16.86 -33.39
N ALA A 871 20.46 -15.78 -33.15
CA ALA A 871 19.81 -14.99 -34.20
C ALA A 871 20.60 -13.70 -34.45
N THR A 872 20.64 -13.25 -35.70
CA THR A 872 20.93 -11.85 -35.99
C THR A 872 19.62 -11.06 -35.94
N VAL A 873 19.54 -10.05 -35.09
CA VAL A 873 18.40 -9.15 -34.95
C VAL A 873 18.77 -7.81 -35.56
N GLN A 874 17.86 -7.28 -36.38
CA GLN A 874 18.04 -6.01 -37.08
C GLN A 874 16.95 -5.04 -36.69
N ALA A 875 17.32 -3.80 -36.43
CA ALA A 875 16.40 -2.72 -36.14
C ALA A 875 15.62 -2.32 -37.41
N GLY A 876 14.37 -1.91 -37.20
CA GLY A 876 13.53 -1.28 -38.21
C GLY A 876 13.99 0.13 -38.59
N ALA A 877 13.25 0.75 -39.51
CA ALA A 877 13.56 2.10 -39.99
C ALA A 877 13.48 3.18 -38.90
N ASP A 878 12.70 2.94 -37.85
CA ASP A 878 12.57 3.81 -36.67
C ASP A 878 13.60 3.49 -35.57
N GLY A 879 14.51 2.54 -35.82
CA GLY A 879 15.52 2.08 -34.86
C GLY A 879 15.01 1.07 -33.84
N SER A 880 13.71 0.72 -33.83
CA SER A 880 13.15 -0.29 -32.92
C SER A 880 13.62 -1.69 -33.30
N LEU A 881 13.81 -2.56 -32.31
CA LEU A 881 14.10 -3.98 -32.49
C LEU A 881 12.80 -4.78 -32.32
N PRO A 882 12.61 -5.86 -33.11
CA PRO A 882 11.44 -6.72 -32.96
C PRO A 882 11.44 -7.42 -31.60
N ALA A 883 10.25 -7.63 -31.03
CA ALA A 883 10.08 -8.53 -29.90
C ALA A 883 10.51 -9.96 -30.29
N TRP A 884 10.82 -10.83 -29.32
CA TRP A 884 11.29 -12.19 -29.61
C TRP A 884 10.36 -12.97 -30.54
N SER A 885 9.04 -12.87 -30.31
CA SER A 885 7.99 -13.49 -31.10
C SER A 885 7.85 -12.92 -32.52
N GLU A 886 8.43 -11.76 -32.79
CA GLU A 886 8.38 -11.03 -34.05
C GLU A 886 9.66 -11.19 -34.89
N ILE A 887 10.67 -11.93 -34.38
CA ILE A 887 11.94 -12.13 -35.09
C ILE A 887 11.71 -13.03 -36.33
N PRO A 888 11.99 -12.54 -37.56
CA PRO A 888 11.72 -13.30 -38.77
C PRO A 888 12.47 -14.63 -38.83
N GLY A 889 11.75 -15.71 -39.19
CA GLY A 889 12.34 -17.04 -39.35
C GLY A 889 12.72 -17.75 -38.06
N ARG A 890 12.24 -17.27 -36.90
CA ARG A 890 12.51 -17.85 -35.57
C ARG A 890 11.23 -18.34 -34.86
N PRO A 891 10.55 -19.39 -35.38
CA PRO A 891 9.36 -19.93 -34.73
C PRO A 891 9.64 -20.53 -33.35
N ASP A 892 10.91 -20.87 -33.07
CA ASP A 892 11.38 -21.30 -31.74
C ASP A 892 11.38 -20.18 -30.68
N LEU A 893 11.22 -18.92 -31.09
CA LEU A 893 11.08 -17.76 -30.21
C LEU A 893 9.63 -17.29 -30.02
N LEU A 894 8.66 -17.89 -30.73
CA LEU A 894 7.27 -17.41 -30.75
C LEU A 894 6.62 -17.32 -29.35
N HIS A 895 6.92 -18.27 -28.48
CA HIS A 895 6.42 -18.34 -27.11
C HIS A 895 7.56 -18.54 -26.09
N ALA A 896 8.77 -18.10 -26.45
CA ALA A 896 9.94 -18.29 -25.60
C ALA A 896 9.94 -17.28 -24.45
N SER A 897 10.21 -17.77 -23.24
CA SER A 897 10.54 -16.96 -22.08
C SER A 897 11.89 -17.42 -21.52
N GLY A 898 12.63 -16.54 -20.85
CA GLY A 898 13.92 -16.87 -20.26
C GLY A 898 14.88 -15.69 -20.28
N VAL A 899 16.12 -15.94 -20.68
CA VAL A 899 17.20 -14.94 -20.65
C VAL A 899 17.81 -14.78 -22.04
N GLY A 900 17.73 -13.58 -22.61
CA GLY A 900 18.33 -13.26 -23.90
C GLY A 900 19.55 -12.35 -23.75
N THR A 901 20.66 -12.68 -24.40
CA THR A 901 21.85 -11.82 -24.45
C THR A 901 22.04 -11.29 -25.86
N TYR A 902 21.94 -9.97 -26.00
CA TYR A 902 22.18 -9.21 -27.21
C TYR A 902 23.62 -8.69 -27.21
N THR A 903 24.41 -9.03 -28.23
CA THR A 903 25.78 -8.53 -28.39
C THR A 903 25.93 -7.72 -29.68
N THR A 904 26.53 -6.55 -29.59
CA THR A 904 26.93 -5.73 -30.74
C THR A 904 28.32 -5.15 -30.56
N THR A 905 28.86 -4.53 -31.61
CA THR A 905 30.13 -3.82 -31.57
C THR A 905 29.99 -2.42 -32.11
N VAL A 906 30.71 -1.48 -31.50
CA VAL A 906 30.74 -0.07 -31.91
C VAL A 906 32.17 0.43 -31.96
N ASP A 907 32.52 1.17 -33.01
CA ASP A 907 33.84 1.77 -33.17
C ASP A 907 33.82 3.23 -32.70
N LEU A 908 34.71 3.56 -31.76
CA LEU A 908 34.87 4.92 -31.24
C LEU A 908 36.20 5.51 -31.71
N PRO A 909 36.21 6.76 -32.21
CA PRO A 909 37.45 7.41 -32.62
C PRO A 909 38.31 7.80 -31.41
N GLY A 910 39.62 7.86 -31.60
CA GLY A 910 40.57 8.24 -30.56
C GLY A 910 41.93 7.58 -30.75
N ASN A 911 42.88 7.95 -29.88
CA ASN A 911 44.20 7.34 -29.84
C ASN A 911 44.20 6.15 -28.87
N ALA A 912 45.07 5.17 -29.12
CA ALA A 912 45.27 4.08 -28.17
C ALA A 912 45.61 4.64 -26.76
N GLY A 913 44.84 4.25 -25.74
CA GLY A 913 44.98 4.74 -24.37
C GLY A 913 44.01 5.84 -23.94
N THR A 914 43.17 6.39 -24.84
CA THR A 914 42.07 7.29 -24.45
C THR A 914 40.82 6.50 -24.08
N SER A 915 40.15 6.85 -22.97
CA SER A 915 38.83 6.31 -22.60
C SER A 915 37.75 7.35 -22.89
N PRO A 916 37.02 7.23 -24.02
CA PRO A 916 35.93 8.15 -24.34
C PRO A 916 34.75 7.95 -23.37
N GLY A 917 34.04 9.03 -23.07
CA GLY A 917 32.77 8.99 -22.34
C GLY A 917 31.60 8.88 -23.31
N ALA A 918 30.58 8.09 -22.97
CA ALA A 918 29.33 8.04 -23.71
C ALA A 918 28.17 7.66 -22.79
N HIS A 919 26.96 8.12 -23.12
CA HIS A 919 25.72 7.61 -22.56
C HIS A 919 25.15 6.56 -23.51
N LEU A 920 24.71 5.43 -22.97
CA LEU A 920 23.93 4.43 -23.69
C LEU A 920 22.44 4.62 -23.34
N ASP A 921 21.65 4.83 -24.37
CA ASP A 921 20.19 4.79 -24.33
C ASP A 921 19.75 3.44 -24.91
N LEU A 922 19.18 2.57 -24.07
CA LEU A 922 18.67 1.27 -24.51
C LEU A 922 17.23 1.35 -25.05
N GLY A 923 16.58 2.51 -24.95
CA GLY A 923 15.17 2.68 -25.22
C GLY A 923 14.31 1.82 -24.31
N LYS A 924 13.50 0.96 -24.91
CA LYS A 924 12.59 0.05 -24.19
C LYS A 924 13.17 -1.36 -24.14
N ALA A 925 13.07 -2.01 -22.98
CA ALA A 925 13.33 -3.44 -22.82
C ALA A 925 12.22 -4.04 -21.95
N VAL A 926 11.88 -5.31 -22.20
CA VAL A 926 10.95 -6.06 -21.35
C VAL A 926 11.57 -7.44 -21.04
N ASP A 927 11.88 -7.78 -19.78
CA ASP A 927 11.60 -6.99 -18.56
C ASP A 927 12.86 -6.32 -17.99
N THR A 928 13.72 -7.08 -17.29
CA THR A 928 14.90 -6.50 -16.62
C THR A 928 16.16 -6.59 -17.46
N VAL A 929 17.11 -5.68 -17.22
CA VAL A 929 18.33 -5.53 -17.98
C VAL A 929 19.58 -5.54 -17.11
N ARG A 930 20.59 -6.30 -17.57
CA ARG A 930 21.99 -6.18 -17.15
C ARG A 930 22.88 -5.85 -18.34
N LEU A 931 23.96 -5.13 -18.08
CA LEU A 931 24.85 -4.62 -19.13
C LEU A 931 26.30 -5.01 -18.87
N GLN A 932 27.00 -5.39 -19.93
CA GLN A 932 28.45 -5.54 -19.95
C GLN A 932 29.06 -4.76 -21.12
N VAL A 933 30.19 -4.12 -20.88
CA VAL A 933 30.97 -3.42 -21.90
C VAL A 933 32.40 -3.95 -21.86
N ASN A 934 32.90 -4.43 -22.99
CA ASN A 934 34.24 -5.02 -23.11
C ASN A 934 34.51 -6.13 -22.07
N GLY A 935 33.49 -6.95 -21.79
CA GLY A 935 33.54 -8.05 -20.81
C GLY A 935 33.51 -7.60 -19.34
N ARG A 936 33.30 -6.31 -19.06
CA ARG A 936 33.13 -5.78 -17.70
C ARG A 936 31.67 -5.49 -17.42
N THR A 937 31.16 -6.03 -16.32
CA THR A 937 29.81 -5.76 -15.82
C THR A 937 29.66 -4.30 -15.41
N VAL A 938 28.63 -3.65 -15.93
CA VAL A 938 28.15 -2.36 -15.43
C VAL A 938 27.42 -2.60 -14.12
N GLY A 939 27.51 -1.66 -13.17
CA GLY A 939 26.81 -1.75 -11.90
C GLY A 939 25.29 -1.91 -12.06
N PRO A 940 24.54 -2.08 -10.96
CA PRO A 940 23.09 -2.12 -10.99
C PRO A 940 22.52 -0.97 -11.83
N LEU A 941 21.62 -1.30 -12.75
CA LEU A 941 20.97 -0.33 -13.61
C LEU A 941 19.60 0.03 -13.02
N ASP A 942 19.23 1.29 -13.21
CA ASP A 942 17.87 1.72 -13.03
C ASP A 942 16.96 0.99 -14.03
N GLN A 943 16.07 0.13 -13.52
CA GLN A 943 15.19 -0.62 -14.39
C GLN A 943 14.07 0.28 -14.96
N SER A 944 13.73 1.37 -14.28
CA SER A 944 12.73 2.37 -14.71
C SER A 944 13.28 3.38 -15.70
N ASP A 945 14.57 3.68 -15.64
CA ASP A 945 15.27 4.51 -16.64
C ASP A 945 16.49 3.84 -17.29
N LEU A 946 16.25 3.22 -18.45
CA LEU A 946 17.30 2.63 -19.29
C LEU A 946 17.83 3.58 -20.37
N ARG A 947 17.43 4.86 -20.37
CA ARG A 947 17.73 5.81 -21.45
C ARG A 947 19.03 6.58 -21.26
N ARG A 948 19.61 6.56 -20.06
CA ARG A 948 20.82 7.34 -19.75
C ARG A 948 21.82 6.58 -18.87
N ILE A 949 22.48 5.58 -19.45
CA ILE A 949 23.51 4.79 -18.75
C ILE A 949 24.91 5.34 -19.07
N ASP A 950 25.65 5.84 -18.07
CA ASP A 950 27.02 6.36 -18.26
C ASP A 950 28.04 5.21 -18.38
N LEU A 951 28.79 5.20 -19.48
CA LEU A 951 29.81 4.18 -19.78
C LEU A 951 31.26 4.67 -19.61
N ALA A 952 31.47 5.83 -18.98
CA ALA A 952 32.82 6.35 -18.71
C ALA A 952 33.72 5.32 -18.04
N GLY A 953 34.96 5.19 -18.54
CA GLY A 953 35.96 4.27 -18.00
C GLY A 953 35.79 2.80 -18.43
N LEU A 954 34.70 2.46 -19.13
CA LEU A 954 34.46 1.12 -19.69
C LEU A 954 34.77 1.04 -21.19
N LEU A 955 34.78 2.18 -21.87
CA LEU A 955 35.06 2.31 -23.29
C LEU A 955 36.54 2.60 -23.56
N HIS A 956 36.98 2.25 -24.77
CA HIS A 956 38.29 2.60 -25.31
C HIS A 956 38.19 3.04 -26.78
N ALA A 957 39.24 3.67 -27.30
CA ALA A 957 39.34 3.95 -28.73
C ALA A 957 39.36 2.63 -29.55
N GLY A 958 38.75 2.66 -30.73
CA GLY A 958 38.54 1.51 -31.59
C GLY A 958 37.28 0.71 -31.26
N ARG A 959 37.31 -0.59 -31.53
CA ARG A 959 36.15 -1.50 -31.40
C ARG A 959 35.82 -1.82 -29.94
N ASN A 960 34.62 -1.47 -29.51
CA ASN A 960 34.07 -1.87 -28.21
C ASN A 960 32.96 -2.90 -28.42
N THR A 961 32.85 -3.87 -27.50
CA THR A 961 31.75 -4.83 -27.47
C THR A 961 30.76 -4.44 -26.38
N ILE A 962 29.47 -4.36 -26.74
CA ILE A 962 28.38 -4.09 -25.82
C ILE A 962 27.49 -5.33 -25.76
N SER A 963 27.21 -5.81 -24.55
CA SER A 963 26.35 -6.96 -24.29
C SER A 963 25.23 -6.58 -23.35
N VAL A 964 23.98 -6.72 -23.79
CA VAL A 964 22.76 -6.43 -23.03
C VAL A 964 22.06 -7.76 -22.74
N THR A 965 21.96 -8.13 -21.48
CA THR A 965 21.20 -9.31 -21.04
C THR A 965 19.82 -8.86 -20.59
N VAL A 966 18.77 -9.40 -21.21
CA VAL A 966 17.37 -9.17 -20.88
C VAL A 966 16.78 -10.43 -20.25
N SER A 967 16.24 -10.32 -19.04
CA SER A 967 15.43 -11.37 -18.41
C SER A 967 13.96 -11.06 -18.66
N THR A 968 13.23 -11.98 -19.31
CA THR A 968 11.81 -11.78 -19.62
C THR A 968 10.93 -12.17 -18.44
N THR A 969 9.65 -11.81 -18.51
CA THR A 969 8.60 -12.49 -17.75
C THR A 969 8.54 -13.98 -18.17
N LEU A 970 7.84 -14.81 -17.40
CA LEU A 970 7.69 -16.25 -17.72
C LEU A 970 6.37 -16.57 -18.42
N TYR A 971 5.47 -15.58 -18.53
CA TYR A 971 4.08 -15.74 -18.93
C TYR A 971 3.90 -16.53 -20.24
N ASP A 972 4.63 -16.16 -21.30
CA ASP A 972 4.47 -16.77 -22.62
C ASP A 972 4.80 -18.27 -22.61
N ALA A 973 5.90 -18.66 -21.94
CA ALA A 973 6.24 -20.06 -21.78
C ALA A 973 5.20 -20.81 -20.92
N VAL A 974 4.76 -20.23 -19.79
CA VAL A 974 3.74 -20.86 -18.92
C VAL A 974 2.44 -21.08 -19.68
N LYS A 975 2.01 -20.11 -20.49
CA LYS A 975 0.79 -20.19 -21.30
C LYS A 975 0.78 -21.41 -22.24
N THR A 976 1.92 -21.79 -22.80
CA THR A 976 1.99 -22.96 -23.71
C THR A 976 1.73 -24.31 -23.03
N THR A 977 1.77 -24.37 -21.70
CA THR A 977 1.54 -25.61 -20.93
C THR A 977 0.09 -26.10 -20.92
N GLY A 978 -0.85 -25.33 -21.50
CA GLY A 978 -2.22 -25.82 -21.78
C GLY A 978 -3.23 -25.62 -20.64
N GLY A 979 -2.96 -24.73 -19.68
CA GLY A 979 -3.85 -24.42 -18.57
C GLY A 979 -4.92 -23.37 -18.90
N ALA A 980 -6.11 -23.55 -18.32
CA ALA A 980 -7.22 -22.61 -18.33
C ALA A 980 -6.88 -21.26 -17.63
N THR A 981 -5.83 -21.19 -16.83
CA THR A 981 -5.50 -20.03 -15.99
C THR A 981 -4.85 -18.88 -16.75
N TYR A 982 -4.05 -19.19 -17.79
CA TYR A 982 -3.19 -18.21 -18.48
C TYR A 982 -3.74 -17.92 -19.89
N ARG A 983 -4.68 -16.98 -20.01
CA ARG A 983 -5.44 -16.73 -21.25
C ARG A 983 -5.16 -15.40 -21.94
N LEU A 984 -4.46 -14.49 -21.29
CA LEU A 984 -4.08 -13.19 -21.84
C LEU A 984 -3.14 -13.35 -23.06
N PRO A 985 -3.12 -12.37 -23.98
CA PRO A 985 -2.19 -12.34 -25.12
C PRO A 985 -0.72 -12.46 -24.71
N ASP A 986 0.12 -12.94 -25.63
CA ASP A 986 1.57 -13.04 -25.41
C ASP A 986 2.19 -11.64 -25.20
N GLN A 987 3.30 -11.57 -24.48
CA GLN A 987 4.03 -10.34 -24.23
C GLN A 987 5.06 -10.09 -25.33
N ARG A 988 5.19 -8.83 -25.74
CA ARG A 988 6.29 -8.34 -26.56
C ARG A 988 7.52 -8.16 -25.67
N VAL A 989 8.32 -9.22 -25.55
CA VAL A 989 9.51 -9.27 -24.69
C VAL A 989 10.82 -9.11 -25.48
N GLY A 990 11.88 -8.69 -24.79
CA GLY A 990 13.23 -8.50 -25.34
C GLY A 990 13.74 -7.06 -25.26
N LEU A 991 14.88 -6.80 -25.90
CA LEU A 991 15.39 -5.44 -26.12
C LEU A 991 14.68 -4.85 -27.34
N LEU A 992 13.82 -3.86 -27.12
CA LEU A 992 12.93 -3.27 -28.13
C LEU A 992 13.49 -1.95 -28.68
N GLY A 993 14.42 -1.31 -27.97
CA GLY A 993 15.11 -0.11 -28.46
C GLY A 993 14.19 1.12 -28.55
N PRO A 994 14.54 2.11 -29.38
CA PRO A 994 15.77 2.18 -30.17
C PRO A 994 17.02 2.27 -29.28
N VAL A 995 18.14 1.68 -29.71
CA VAL A 995 19.40 1.71 -28.95
C VAL A 995 20.36 2.73 -29.55
N THR A 996 20.78 3.70 -28.77
CA THR A 996 21.68 4.78 -29.20
C THR A 996 22.84 4.95 -28.24
N LEU A 997 24.06 5.02 -28.77
CA LEU A 997 25.24 5.43 -28.03
C LEU A 997 25.55 6.90 -28.33
N THR A 998 25.54 7.75 -27.31
CA THR A 998 25.80 9.19 -27.43
C THR A 998 27.12 9.56 -26.75
N PRO A 999 28.22 9.74 -27.50
CA PRO A 999 29.50 10.18 -26.97
C PRO A 999 29.41 11.58 -26.35
N TYR A 1000 30.21 11.83 -25.31
CA TYR A 1000 30.38 13.15 -24.72
C TYR A 1000 31.85 13.48 -24.47
N GLY A 1001 32.17 14.76 -24.51
CA GLY A 1001 33.44 15.30 -24.04
C GLY A 1001 33.30 15.79 -22.60
N GLU A 1002 34.28 15.47 -21.76
CA GLU A 1002 34.39 15.99 -20.39
C GLU A 1002 35.61 16.90 -20.29
N GLN A 1003 35.43 18.11 -19.77
CA GLN A 1003 36.51 19.08 -19.59
C GLN A 1003 36.42 19.74 -18.21
N PRO A 1004 37.54 19.95 -17.51
CA PRO A 1004 37.53 20.63 -16.23
C PRO A 1004 37.12 22.09 -16.40
N VAL A 1005 36.37 22.63 -15.44
CA VAL A 1005 36.06 24.06 -15.36
C VAL A 1005 37.26 24.76 -14.73
N ARG A 1006 38.03 25.52 -15.51
CA ARG A 1006 39.28 26.16 -15.07
C ARG A 1006 39.44 27.58 -15.58
#